data_AF-A0A819QTH0-F1
#
_entry.id   AF-A0A819QTH0-F1
#
_cell.length_a   1.000
_cell.length_b   1.000
_cell.length_c   1.000
_cell.angle_alpha   90.00
_cell.angle_beta   90.00
_cell.angle_gamma   90.00
#
_symmetry.space_group_name_H-M   'P 1'
#
loop_
_entity.id
_entity.type
_entity.pdbx_description
1 polymer ?
#
loop_
_entity_poly.entity_id
_entity_poly.type
_entity_poly.pdbx_seq_one_letter_code
_entity_poly.pdbx_strand_id
1 'polypeptide(L)'
;MASAFFVHLNEALRAQNQNDLEPWFAYLKLFITALEKLPSTEKTIWRGVSGDVGSIFDDGDIHTWWSVNSCSMNMHVVEFYLGNTGTIFIIDTVRGKNISTFSAFPQEEEIVLMPGTRLRATSQFLHFIERFFLVYLKEDISQSYICQLIKREYQQNSRIERMLDPLKSFPVKESYINLAIVETEQQQKKEKKLLDMTPSSEIIDTYENIYGTKTQIEVNDIFEKCNDQIKKILVFGRAGIGKTTFCRYVAYQWATGVIWRQYELVIVIHLRNLTDNRYPELSSGNKYSLIDLVKIEYCCENISDNDIERFNEQLDNNQVLWLLDGYDEIVQNIPTHLEHLLEQLLETSHHILTSRPYLNTLSYKVEMEIIGFTDDNIQKYVTRFFAQHTNKTDDVLVQSKNLLKFLKYNPRIWGIFHIPVNLELICSFWSNTDGSITKTLTMTAIYDKMVEWLCRRHLEKQNKSILEMTKNNVYKQCDKELAFLETLAFLGMQENAIILPPKLLKETKNETGYSSDDYTQLFNVGILKSYDDRLIGTCIEAEKDHYFLHLSFQEHFTARYLVNALNDETDKKTKAINFIKVHRYNKRFELVFTFVSGLLNDNSTEQSINLFWKTLLEEPLDIIGIKHLQLIVYCIDEGGCNVSLSHYCEFLNTVINWIRYSISENHHDRRNLLLVSLQKSLTLLNQTEILDMFVELCKSEDSVISDSAYLFFSKLPVINSRKDLIDLHLTALRKGDEQVMCNACEALSNFDENTITNEIINGLVESAYSESNFNARKGAYEALCKISETATTDEMFQRFGAALNDLGDWIKPRIDNILDQMSEKATISQKITKLISVLDNRSHRFRNKVTEAAHKLSQTATINEIIDRLTYGLETAPDYIRQNICQSLNEMGGKVATNEVINALGDRILKDSNAEVRRMACQALGKMGKKAATKEMIDKLVSTLSDKDDVIKCSVNRLLSDIGETSGTNRIIHRLGDALVDTDSGVRRHACQALGGMGEKASTNETIDRLGNALEDTNAEVRRHAVEALGKMGKKAATDKLIIKLVSMLSDKDDMVTRSVCNLLGQIGEKAETNEIVDRLGNALEDTNAVVREHACEALGKIGEKAATNKIINKLVSALDDSNNWVNSWAYFALGNMGEKAAKNEVIKRLATAISNKEDQTRRQACETLDKIGVKEDTNDLIRVLLDASYEDDLRMRYEVIQKFRFGFPLSKEFASDMGMPS
;
A
#
# COMPACT_ATOMS: atom_id res chain seq x y z
N MET A 1 8.31 -13.97 -58.56
CA MET A 1 8.38 -12.96 -57.48
C MET A 1 7.35 -13.20 -56.37
N ALA A 2 6.06 -13.45 -56.68
CA ALA A 2 5.03 -13.67 -55.66
C ALA A 2 5.26 -14.90 -54.75
N SER A 3 5.79 -16.01 -55.26
CA SER A 3 6.03 -17.19 -54.40
C SER A 3 7.16 -16.96 -53.38
N ALA A 4 8.17 -16.15 -53.72
CA ALA A 4 9.26 -15.82 -52.78
C ALA A 4 8.75 -14.91 -51.65
N PHE A 5 7.82 -14.00 -51.93
CA PHE A 5 7.24 -13.11 -50.92
C PHE A 5 6.59 -13.91 -49.78
N PHE A 6 5.68 -14.83 -50.09
CA PHE A 6 4.98 -15.62 -49.09
C PHE A 6 5.92 -16.60 -48.36
N VAL A 7 6.96 -17.10 -49.01
CA VAL A 7 7.97 -17.95 -48.34
C VAL A 7 8.67 -17.18 -47.23
N HIS A 8 9.24 -16.00 -47.51
CA HIS A 8 9.95 -15.20 -46.52
C HIS A 8 9.03 -14.67 -45.41
N LEU A 9 7.80 -14.26 -45.76
CA LEU A 9 6.82 -13.80 -44.77
C LEU A 9 6.41 -14.94 -43.82
N ASN A 10 6.12 -16.13 -44.36
CA ASN A 10 5.78 -17.29 -43.53
C ASN A 10 6.98 -17.79 -42.71
N GLU A 11 8.22 -17.62 -43.17
CA GLU A 11 9.44 -17.88 -42.39
C GLU A 11 9.57 -16.88 -41.23
N ALA A 12 9.41 -15.58 -41.50
CA ALA A 12 9.43 -14.53 -40.47
C ALA A 12 8.33 -14.75 -39.41
N LEU A 13 7.13 -15.16 -39.81
CA LEU A 13 6.02 -15.49 -38.90
C LEU A 13 6.29 -16.69 -38.00
N ARG A 14 7.22 -17.58 -38.37
CA ARG A 14 7.61 -18.75 -37.57
C ARG A 14 8.93 -18.56 -36.81
N ALA A 15 9.64 -17.45 -37.04
CA ALA A 15 10.93 -17.19 -36.41
C ALA A 15 10.78 -16.90 -34.91
N GLN A 16 11.77 -17.32 -34.10
CA GLN A 16 11.79 -17.00 -32.66
C GLN A 16 12.14 -15.54 -32.37
N ASN A 17 12.82 -14.86 -33.30
CA ASN A 17 13.21 -13.46 -33.17
C ASN A 17 12.10 -12.54 -33.74
N GLN A 18 11.40 -11.82 -32.86
CA GLN A 18 10.31 -10.94 -33.27
C GLN A 18 10.73 -9.76 -34.14
N ASN A 19 12.02 -9.38 -34.12
CA ASN A 19 12.53 -8.28 -34.95
C ASN A 19 12.51 -8.62 -36.45
N ASP A 20 12.51 -9.91 -36.82
CA ASP A 20 12.46 -10.35 -38.21
C ASP A 20 11.09 -10.05 -38.86
N LEU A 21 10.07 -9.75 -38.05
CA LEU A 21 8.72 -9.39 -38.49
C LEU A 21 8.53 -7.88 -38.76
N GLU A 22 9.42 -7.03 -38.23
CA GLU A 22 9.29 -5.56 -38.32
C GLU A 22 9.11 -5.04 -39.77
N PRO A 23 9.86 -5.54 -40.78
CA PRO A 23 9.67 -5.11 -42.17
C PRO A 23 8.28 -5.44 -42.74
N TRP A 24 7.57 -6.39 -42.14
CA TRP A 24 6.28 -6.90 -42.63
C TRP A 24 5.08 -6.28 -41.92
N PHE A 25 5.27 -5.49 -40.86
CA PHE A 25 4.17 -4.94 -40.05
C PHE A 25 3.14 -4.15 -40.85
N ALA A 26 3.57 -3.32 -41.80
CA ALA A 26 2.65 -2.55 -42.64
C ALA A 26 1.73 -3.47 -43.48
N TYR A 27 2.31 -4.52 -44.08
CA TYR A 27 1.56 -5.50 -44.85
C TYR A 27 0.64 -6.33 -43.95
N LEU A 28 1.16 -6.88 -42.85
CA LEU A 28 0.39 -7.69 -41.90
C LEU A 28 -0.78 -6.90 -41.31
N LYS A 29 -0.56 -5.62 -40.95
CA LYS A 29 -1.63 -4.74 -40.46
C LYS A 29 -2.72 -4.59 -41.51
N LEU A 30 -2.38 -4.29 -42.75
CA LEU A 30 -3.36 -4.15 -43.84
C LEU A 30 -4.09 -5.49 -44.12
N PHE A 31 -3.34 -6.58 -44.22
CA PHE A 31 -3.85 -7.91 -44.53
C PHE A 31 -4.80 -8.43 -43.45
N ILE A 32 -4.42 -8.35 -42.17
CA ILE A 32 -5.23 -8.76 -41.03
C ILE A 32 -6.49 -7.88 -40.95
N THR A 33 -6.34 -6.56 -41.06
CA THR A 33 -7.50 -5.64 -41.04
C THR A 33 -8.49 -5.95 -42.18
N ALA A 34 -8.00 -6.30 -43.37
CA ALA A 34 -8.85 -6.66 -44.50
C ALA A 34 -9.57 -8.00 -44.28
N LEU A 35 -8.86 -9.03 -43.78
CA LEU A 35 -9.46 -10.32 -43.44
C LEU A 35 -10.49 -10.23 -42.32
N GLU A 36 -10.26 -9.36 -41.34
CA GLU A 36 -11.22 -9.06 -40.27
C GLU A 36 -12.51 -8.40 -40.81
N LYS A 37 -12.53 -7.84 -42.01
CA LYS A 37 -13.79 -7.34 -42.60
C LYS A 37 -14.56 -8.39 -43.38
N LEU A 38 -14.04 -9.61 -43.51
CA LEU A 38 -14.71 -10.73 -44.18
C LEU A 38 -15.46 -11.62 -43.17
N PRO A 39 -16.61 -12.19 -43.55
CA PRO A 39 -17.35 -13.12 -42.69
C PRO A 39 -16.55 -14.41 -42.47
N SER A 40 -16.74 -15.01 -41.30
CA SER A 40 -16.18 -16.32 -40.97
C SER A 40 -16.95 -17.44 -41.67
N THR A 41 -16.26 -18.51 -42.05
CA THR A 41 -16.81 -19.68 -42.75
C THR A 41 -16.50 -20.95 -41.95
N GLU A 42 -17.54 -21.70 -41.61
CA GLU A 42 -17.43 -23.00 -40.91
C GLU A 42 -17.50 -24.16 -41.91
N LYS A 43 -16.33 -24.69 -42.30
CA LYS A 43 -16.20 -25.78 -43.28
C LYS A 43 -14.90 -26.56 -43.08
N THR A 44 -14.89 -27.81 -43.56
CA THR A 44 -13.64 -28.56 -43.77
C THR A 44 -12.90 -28.01 -44.98
N ILE A 45 -11.62 -27.72 -44.81
CA ILE A 45 -10.71 -27.21 -45.85
C ILE A 45 -9.49 -28.11 -45.96
N TRP A 46 -8.88 -28.13 -47.14
CA TRP A 46 -7.74 -28.97 -47.45
C TRP A 46 -6.51 -28.14 -47.80
N ARG A 47 -5.33 -28.61 -47.37
CA ARG A 47 -4.04 -28.05 -47.78
C ARG A 47 -3.02 -29.16 -48.03
N GLY A 48 -2.36 -29.08 -49.19
CA GLY A 48 -1.26 -29.97 -49.55
C GLY A 48 0.09 -29.31 -49.32
N VAL A 49 1.04 -30.08 -48.80
CA VAL A 49 2.43 -29.70 -48.66
C VAL A 49 3.31 -30.80 -49.24
N SER A 50 4.34 -30.42 -50.01
CA SER A 50 5.34 -31.35 -50.52
C SER A 50 6.28 -31.80 -49.39
N GLY A 51 6.56 -33.10 -49.31
CA GLY A 51 7.36 -33.72 -48.25
C GLY A 51 6.55 -34.29 -47.08
N ASP A 52 7.25 -35.09 -46.27
CA ASP A 52 6.70 -35.70 -45.06
C ASP A 52 6.89 -34.75 -43.87
N VAL A 53 5.84 -34.00 -43.56
CA VAL A 53 5.73 -33.20 -42.33
C VAL A 53 4.65 -33.75 -41.40
N GLY A 54 3.95 -34.81 -41.82
CA GLY A 54 2.89 -35.45 -41.04
C GLY A 54 3.41 -36.10 -39.77
N SER A 55 4.62 -36.65 -39.81
CA SER A 55 5.27 -37.30 -38.65
C SER A 55 5.54 -36.40 -37.45
N ILE A 56 5.33 -35.08 -37.57
CA ILE A 56 5.57 -34.08 -36.52
C ILE A 56 4.30 -33.86 -35.66
N PHE A 57 3.14 -34.38 -36.09
CA PHE A 57 1.86 -34.16 -35.42
C PHE A 57 1.41 -35.42 -34.68
N ASP A 58 1.50 -35.42 -33.35
CA ASP A 58 0.94 -36.51 -32.54
C ASP A 58 -0.53 -36.23 -32.20
N ASP A 59 -1.30 -37.30 -31.93
CA ASP A 59 -2.72 -37.16 -31.61
C ASP A 59 -2.92 -36.37 -30.30
N GLY A 60 -3.74 -35.32 -30.36
CA GLY A 60 -3.96 -34.38 -29.26
C GLY A 60 -3.04 -33.16 -29.24
N ASP A 61 -1.99 -33.11 -30.07
CA ASP A 61 -1.07 -31.96 -30.11
C ASP A 61 -1.75 -30.69 -30.60
N ILE A 62 -1.34 -29.54 -30.05
CA ILE A 62 -1.84 -28.22 -30.48
C ILE A 62 -0.74 -27.47 -31.22
N HIS A 63 -0.99 -27.19 -32.49
CA HIS A 63 -0.09 -26.44 -33.36
C HIS A 63 -0.70 -25.11 -33.75
N THR A 64 0.16 -24.08 -33.86
CA THR A 64 -0.29 -22.75 -34.27
C THR A 64 -0.02 -22.53 -35.76
N TRP A 65 -1.08 -22.24 -36.50
CA TRP A 65 -1.05 -21.90 -37.91
C TRP A 65 -0.55 -20.46 -38.11
N TRP A 66 0.76 -20.30 -38.31
CA TRP A 66 1.38 -19.00 -38.57
C TRP A 66 1.41 -18.60 -40.04
N SER A 67 0.75 -19.35 -40.93
CA SER A 67 0.85 -19.11 -42.37
C SER A 67 -0.26 -18.20 -42.90
N VAL A 68 0.10 -17.32 -43.85
CA VAL A 68 -0.86 -16.51 -44.63
C VAL A 68 -1.30 -17.21 -45.93
N ASN A 69 -0.92 -18.47 -46.13
CA ASN A 69 -1.28 -19.23 -47.33
C ASN A 69 -2.76 -19.64 -47.30
N SER A 70 -3.40 -19.61 -48.47
CA SER A 70 -4.77 -20.10 -48.66
C SER A 70 -4.85 -21.62 -48.57
N CYS A 71 -5.98 -22.12 -48.10
CA CYS A 71 -6.45 -23.49 -48.19
C CYS A 71 -7.60 -23.55 -49.19
N SER A 72 -7.93 -24.72 -49.70
CA SER A 72 -9.02 -24.89 -50.66
C SER A 72 -10.19 -25.65 -50.03
N MET A 73 -11.42 -25.36 -50.44
CA MET A 73 -12.59 -26.21 -50.18
C MET A 73 -12.73 -27.36 -51.20
N ASN A 74 -11.83 -27.45 -52.18
CA ASN A 74 -11.84 -28.49 -53.19
C ASN A 74 -10.61 -29.38 -53.06
N MET A 75 -10.83 -30.63 -52.67
CA MET A 75 -9.75 -31.61 -52.50
C MET A 75 -8.91 -31.83 -53.77
N HIS A 76 -9.49 -31.69 -54.97
CA HIS A 76 -8.75 -31.88 -56.22
C HIS A 76 -7.72 -30.78 -56.50
N VAL A 77 -7.91 -29.58 -55.92
CA VAL A 77 -6.93 -28.48 -56.02
C VAL A 77 -5.66 -28.84 -55.25
N VAL A 78 -5.81 -29.58 -54.15
CA VAL A 78 -4.71 -29.96 -53.26
C VAL A 78 -3.74 -30.96 -53.89
N GLU A 79 -4.23 -31.84 -54.78
CA GLU A 79 -3.42 -32.84 -55.47
C GLU A 79 -2.25 -32.23 -56.26
N PHE A 80 -2.44 -31.04 -56.82
CA PHE A 80 -1.40 -30.32 -57.58
C PHE A 80 -0.20 -29.89 -56.71
N TYR A 81 -0.36 -29.82 -55.39
CA TYR A 81 0.66 -29.32 -54.45
C TYR A 81 1.42 -30.44 -53.72
N LEU A 82 1.09 -31.72 -53.94
CA LEU A 82 1.59 -32.85 -53.15
C LEU A 82 2.92 -33.47 -53.64
N GLY A 83 3.42 -33.12 -54.82
CA GLY A 83 4.68 -33.66 -55.34
C GLY A 83 4.71 -35.20 -55.45
N ASN A 84 5.90 -35.82 -55.34
CA ASN A 84 6.06 -37.28 -55.37
C ASN A 84 5.76 -37.97 -54.03
N THR A 85 5.99 -37.26 -52.92
CA THR A 85 5.63 -37.60 -51.55
C THR A 85 5.18 -36.32 -50.85
N GLY A 86 4.13 -36.39 -50.02
CA GLY A 86 3.51 -35.19 -49.47
C GLY A 86 2.56 -35.42 -48.29
N THR A 87 2.17 -34.34 -47.63
CA THR A 87 1.23 -34.35 -46.50
C THR A 87 -0.03 -33.58 -46.87
N ILE A 88 -1.20 -34.17 -46.66
CA ILE A 88 -2.50 -33.51 -46.80
C ILE A 88 -3.01 -33.20 -45.39
N PHE A 89 -3.24 -31.91 -45.13
CA PHE A 89 -3.95 -31.43 -43.96
C PHE A 89 -5.44 -31.33 -44.26
N ILE A 90 -6.25 -32.02 -43.47
CA ILE A 90 -7.70 -31.90 -43.46
C ILE A 90 -8.05 -31.08 -42.24
N ILE A 91 -8.49 -29.84 -42.44
CA ILE A 91 -8.66 -28.85 -41.38
C ILE A 91 -10.14 -28.51 -41.24
N ASP A 92 -10.74 -28.83 -40.10
CA ASP A 92 -12.06 -28.31 -39.74
C ASP A 92 -11.89 -26.92 -39.11
N THR A 93 -12.25 -25.87 -39.85
CA THR A 93 -12.19 -24.48 -39.37
C THR A 93 -13.58 -23.92 -39.13
N VAL A 94 -13.68 -23.08 -38.09
CA VAL A 94 -14.88 -22.31 -37.76
C VAL A 94 -14.69 -20.83 -38.09
N ARG A 95 -13.44 -20.35 -38.14
CA ARG A 95 -13.10 -18.93 -38.37
C ARG A 95 -12.36 -18.65 -39.68
N GLY A 96 -12.38 -19.60 -40.63
CA GLY A 96 -11.78 -19.41 -41.95
C GLY A 96 -12.41 -18.25 -42.71
N LYS A 97 -11.60 -17.47 -43.44
CA LYS A 97 -12.06 -16.32 -44.23
C LYS A 97 -12.11 -16.70 -45.71
N ASN A 98 -13.31 -16.67 -46.30
CA ASN A 98 -13.47 -16.93 -47.72
C ASN A 98 -12.99 -15.73 -48.53
N ILE A 99 -11.92 -15.95 -49.30
CA ILE A 99 -11.32 -14.94 -50.17
C ILE A 99 -11.53 -15.25 -51.66
N SER A 100 -12.35 -16.25 -51.99
CA SER A 100 -12.56 -16.72 -53.37
C SER A 100 -12.96 -15.59 -54.32
N THR A 101 -13.74 -14.62 -53.84
CA THR A 101 -14.18 -13.43 -54.61
C THR A 101 -13.05 -12.45 -54.92
N PHE A 102 -11.95 -12.51 -54.17
CA PHE A 102 -10.77 -11.65 -54.30
C PHE A 102 -9.55 -12.42 -54.85
N SER A 103 -9.68 -13.74 -55.02
CA SER A 103 -8.63 -14.60 -55.52
C SER A 103 -8.46 -14.46 -57.04
N ALA A 104 -7.21 -14.64 -57.50
CA ALA A 104 -6.93 -14.80 -58.92
C ALA A 104 -7.48 -16.12 -59.49
N PHE A 105 -7.84 -17.07 -58.63
CA PHE A 105 -8.40 -18.38 -58.98
C PHE A 105 -9.69 -18.67 -58.19
N PRO A 106 -10.83 -18.00 -58.50
CA PRO A 106 -12.07 -18.16 -57.74
C PRO A 106 -12.61 -19.60 -57.69
N GLN A 107 -12.26 -20.44 -58.68
CA GLN A 107 -12.67 -21.85 -58.74
C GLN A 107 -11.92 -22.74 -57.74
N GLU A 108 -10.84 -22.24 -57.15
CA GLU A 108 -10.10 -22.95 -56.10
C GLU A 108 -10.77 -22.83 -54.73
N GLU A 109 -11.84 -22.03 -54.62
CA GLU A 109 -12.62 -21.87 -53.40
C GLU A 109 -11.73 -21.57 -52.17
N GLU A 110 -10.88 -20.54 -52.32
CA GLU A 110 -9.83 -20.23 -51.37
C GLU A 110 -10.36 -19.69 -50.03
N ILE A 111 -9.85 -20.29 -48.96
CA ILE A 111 -10.10 -19.95 -47.57
C ILE A 111 -8.76 -19.64 -46.89
N VAL A 112 -8.64 -18.51 -46.21
CA VAL A 112 -7.44 -18.16 -45.43
C VAL A 112 -7.74 -18.30 -43.94
N LEU A 113 -6.84 -18.96 -43.21
CA LEU A 113 -6.83 -18.96 -41.75
C LEU A 113 -6.01 -17.78 -41.25
N MET A 114 -6.45 -17.18 -40.13
CA MET A 114 -5.70 -16.08 -39.51
C MET A 114 -4.34 -16.59 -39.01
N PRO A 115 -3.22 -15.88 -39.24
CA PRO A 115 -1.95 -16.21 -38.60
C PRO A 115 -2.11 -16.21 -37.08
N GLY A 116 -1.74 -17.31 -36.43
CA GLY A 116 -1.97 -17.53 -34.99
C GLY A 116 -3.13 -18.49 -34.67
N THR A 117 -3.85 -19.00 -35.68
CA THR A 117 -4.97 -19.96 -35.47
C THR A 117 -4.44 -21.24 -34.83
N ARG A 118 -4.99 -21.66 -33.69
CA ARG A 118 -4.60 -22.90 -33.02
C ARG A 118 -5.39 -24.08 -33.59
N LEU A 119 -4.68 -25.14 -33.94
CA LEU A 119 -5.23 -26.35 -34.53
C LEU A 119 -4.81 -27.55 -33.67
N ARG A 120 -5.78 -28.36 -33.25
CA ARG A 120 -5.56 -29.61 -32.52
C ARG A 120 -5.50 -30.76 -33.52
N ALA A 121 -4.44 -31.56 -33.45
CA ALA A 121 -4.37 -32.82 -34.17
C ALA A 121 -5.33 -33.84 -33.54
N THR A 122 -6.15 -34.48 -34.37
CA THR A 122 -7.21 -35.40 -33.93
C THR A 122 -7.01 -36.83 -34.43
N SER A 123 -6.19 -37.01 -35.46
CA SER A 123 -5.70 -38.31 -35.93
C SER A 123 -4.67 -38.11 -37.03
N GLN A 124 -3.79 -39.10 -37.18
CA GLN A 124 -2.88 -39.22 -38.32
C GLN A 124 -2.97 -40.63 -38.91
N PHE A 125 -3.00 -40.73 -40.23
CA PHE A 125 -3.01 -42.02 -40.94
C PHE A 125 -2.01 -42.03 -42.09
N LEU A 126 -1.24 -43.12 -42.20
CA LEU A 126 -0.49 -43.45 -43.41
C LEU A 126 -1.43 -44.21 -44.35
N HIS A 127 -1.76 -43.67 -45.52
CA HIS A 127 -2.64 -44.38 -46.45
C HIS A 127 -1.87 -45.43 -47.28
N PHE A 128 -2.53 -46.55 -47.58
CA PHE A 128 -1.95 -47.81 -48.07
C PHE A 128 -1.44 -47.79 -49.54
N ILE A 129 -1.23 -46.61 -50.12
CA ILE A 129 -0.53 -46.41 -51.40
C ILE A 129 0.75 -45.59 -51.13
N GLU A 130 1.54 -46.02 -50.14
CA GLU A 130 2.96 -45.68 -49.82
C GLU A 130 3.54 -44.30 -50.19
N ARG A 131 2.77 -43.19 -50.25
CA ARG A 131 3.31 -41.88 -50.71
C ARG A 131 2.80 -40.63 -50.01
N PHE A 132 1.70 -40.68 -49.23
CA PHE A 132 1.15 -39.46 -48.60
C PHE A 132 0.66 -39.68 -47.16
N PHE A 133 0.89 -38.66 -46.31
CA PHE A 133 0.38 -38.59 -44.94
C PHE A 133 -0.93 -37.80 -44.88
N LEU A 134 -1.91 -38.31 -44.12
CA LEU A 134 -3.15 -37.60 -43.80
C LEU A 134 -3.09 -37.12 -42.35
N VAL A 135 -3.19 -35.80 -42.15
CA VAL A 135 -3.25 -35.18 -40.82
C VAL A 135 -4.60 -34.49 -40.66
N TYR A 136 -5.38 -34.95 -39.69
CA TYR A 136 -6.66 -34.34 -39.34
C TYR A 136 -6.46 -33.31 -38.24
N LEU A 137 -6.73 -32.05 -38.58
CA LEU A 137 -6.65 -30.92 -37.69
C LEU A 137 -8.05 -30.36 -37.44
N LYS A 138 -8.36 -30.04 -36.20
CA LYS A 138 -9.57 -29.32 -35.84
C LYS A 138 -9.18 -28.01 -35.17
N GLU A 139 -9.78 -26.90 -35.58
CA GLU A 139 -9.54 -25.62 -34.92
C GLU A 139 -9.82 -25.73 -33.43
N ASP A 140 -8.83 -25.39 -32.59
CA ASP A 140 -8.91 -25.50 -31.15
C ASP A 140 -9.65 -24.28 -30.58
N ILE A 141 -10.95 -24.44 -30.37
CA ILE A 141 -11.83 -23.42 -29.79
C ILE A 141 -11.78 -23.49 -28.25
N SER A 142 -10.86 -24.26 -27.66
CA SER A 142 -10.77 -24.47 -26.20
C SER A 142 -10.52 -23.17 -25.41
N GLN A 143 -10.03 -22.11 -26.04
CA GLN A 143 -9.88 -20.78 -25.43
C GLN A 143 -10.84 -19.76 -26.06
N SER A 144 -11.54 -18.99 -25.23
CA SER A 144 -12.46 -17.93 -25.66
C SER A 144 -11.73 -16.91 -26.54
N TYR A 145 -12.26 -16.63 -27.74
CA TYR A 145 -11.70 -15.63 -28.65
C TYR A 145 -11.67 -14.24 -28.00
N ILE A 146 -12.73 -13.90 -27.27
CA ILE A 146 -12.88 -12.65 -26.51
C ILE A 146 -11.74 -12.52 -25.49
N CYS A 147 -11.40 -13.59 -24.76
CA CYS A 147 -10.31 -13.59 -23.79
C CYS A 147 -8.95 -13.27 -24.44
N GLN A 148 -8.66 -13.85 -25.61
CA GLN A 148 -7.41 -13.60 -26.31
C GLN A 148 -7.31 -12.15 -26.81
N LEU A 149 -8.40 -11.59 -27.34
CA LEU A 149 -8.45 -10.20 -27.78
C LEU A 149 -8.18 -9.23 -26.62
N ILE A 150 -8.89 -9.41 -25.50
CA ILE A 150 -8.73 -8.54 -24.32
C ILE A 150 -7.31 -8.63 -23.74
N LYS A 151 -6.74 -9.84 -23.62
CA LYS A 151 -5.36 -10.01 -23.16
C LYS A 151 -4.36 -9.30 -24.07
N ARG A 152 -4.58 -9.38 -25.39
CA ARG A 152 -3.72 -8.72 -26.38
C ARG A 152 -3.81 -7.21 -26.25
N GLU A 153 -5.00 -6.64 -26.07
CA GLU A 153 -5.22 -5.20 -25.87
C GLU A 153 -4.44 -4.70 -24.64
N TYR A 154 -4.55 -5.39 -23.50
CA TYR A 154 -3.84 -5.00 -22.28
C TYR A 154 -2.31 -5.13 -22.39
N GLN A 155 -1.82 -6.12 -23.12
CA GLN A 155 -0.38 -6.29 -23.38
C GLN A 155 0.15 -5.25 -24.36
N GLN A 156 -0.63 -4.85 -25.37
CA GLN A 156 -0.29 -3.77 -26.30
C GLN A 156 -0.24 -2.41 -25.58
N ASN A 157 -1.20 -2.16 -24.67
CA ASN A 157 -1.27 -0.94 -23.86
C ASN A 157 -0.46 -1.01 -22.55
N SER A 158 0.64 -1.76 -22.58
CA SER A 158 1.54 -2.02 -21.43
C SER A 158 2.43 -0.83 -21.03
N ARG A 159 2.22 0.33 -21.65
CA ARG A 159 2.96 1.56 -21.36
C ARG A 159 2.03 2.69 -20.95
N ILE A 160 2.50 3.49 -20.00
CA ILE A 160 1.87 4.73 -19.59
C ILE A 160 2.64 5.87 -20.25
N GLU A 161 1.94 6.65 -21.07
CA GLU A 161 2.49 7.87 -21.64
C GLU A 161 2.65 8.91 -20.54
N ARG A 162 3.81 9.59 -20.52
CA ARG A 162 3.96 10.75 -19.65
C ARG A 162 3.03 11.85 -20.12
N MET A 163 2.32 12.47 -19.19
CA MET A 163 1.33 13.52 -19.52
C MET A 163 1.96 14.68 -20.30
N LEU A 164 3.24 14.93 -20.06
CA LEU A 164 3.97 16.05 -20.63
C LEU A 164 4.97 15.63 -21.70
N ASP A 165 5.19 14.34 -21.97
CA ASP A 165 6.05 13.91 -23.08
C ASP A 165 5.59 12.54 -23.59
N PRO A 166 4.59 12.48 -24.48
CA PRO A 166 4.07 11.21 -24.99
C PRO A 166 5.13 10.36 -25.69
N LEU A 167 6.20 10.97 -26.22
CA LEU A 167 7.33 10.25 -26.82
C LEU A 167 8.13 9.47 -25.77
N LYS A 168 8.02 9.85 -24.49
CA LYS A 168 8.59 9.15 -23.34
C LYS A 168 7.49 8.44 -22.57
N SER A 169 7.37 7.14 -22.81
CA SER A 169 6.49 6.25 -22.05
C SER A 169 7.27 5.36 -21.09
N PHE A 170 6.64 4.94 -20.00
CA PHE A 170 7.21 3.96 -19.08
C PHE A 170 6.32 2.72 -18.95
N PRO A 171 6.89 1.54 -18.65
CA PRO A 171 6.11 0.33 -18.46
C PRO A 171 5.08 0.48 -17.34
N VAL A 172 3.84 0.02 -17.56
CA VAL A 172 2.77 0.00 -16.54
C VAL A 172 3.24 -0.72 -15.27
N LYS A 173 4.06 -1.78 -15.38
CA LYS A 173 4.64 -2.47 -14.22
C LYS A 173 5.45 -1.58 -13.26
N GLU A 174 5.92 -0.42 -13.74
CA GLU A 174 6.70 0.53 -12.96
C GLU A 174 5.86 1.66 -12.37
N SER A 175 4.53 1.63 -12.55
CA SER A 175 3.63 2.55 -11.86
C SER A 175 3.56 2.21 -10.38
N TYR A 176 3.81 3.18 -9.52
CA TYR A 176 3.64 3.00 -8.07
C TYR A 176 2.16 2.97 -7.73
N ILE A 177 1.71 1.88 -7.12
CA ILE A 177 0.36 1.73 -6.61
C ILE A 177 0.44 1.22 -5.17
N ASN A 178 0.08 2.09 -4.24
CA ASN A 178 0.01 1.75 -2.82
C ASN A 178 -1.46 1.66 -2.41
N LEU A 179 -1.91 0.47 -2.03
CA LEU A 179 -3.24 0.22 -1.50
C LEU A 179 -3.18 0.02 0.00
N ALA A 180 -4.21 0.50 0.69
CA ALA A 180 -4.48 0.09 2.05
C ALA A 180 -5.94 -0.30 2.23
N ILE A 181 -6.13 -1.19 3.19
CA ILE A 181 -7.45 -1.55 3.68
C ILE A 181 -7.99 -0.41 4.53
N VAL A 182 -9.25 -0.06 4.30
CA VAL A 182 -10.01 0.82 5.19
C VAL A 182 -10.72 -0.09 6.20
N GLU A 183 -10.26 -0.13 7.46
CA GLU A 183 -10.95 -0.89 8.50
C GLU A 183 -12.27 -0.19 8.86
N THR A 184 -13.35 -0.75 8.34
CA THR A 184 -14.62 -0.09 8.09
C THR A 184 -15.35 0.38 9.35
N GLU A 185 -15.34 -0.34 10.48
CA GLU A 185 -16.18 0.07 11.62
C GLU A 185 -15.67 1.30 12.39
N GLN A 186 -14.37 1.49 12.56
CA GLN A 186 -13.80 2.66 13.25
C GLN A 186 -13.66 3.87 12.32
N GLN A 187 -13.25 3.63 11.06
CA GLN A 187 -13.12 4.68 10.06
C GLN A 187 -14.50 5.20 9.62
N GLN A 188 -15.50 4.33 9.37
CA GLN A 188 -16.86 4.79 9.08
C GLN A 188 -17.52 5.42 10.31
N LYS A 189 -17.23 5.00 11.56
CA LYS A 189 -17.71 5.74 12.75
C LYS A 189 -17.04 7.10 12.90
N LYS A 190 -15.77 7.26 12.49
CA LYS A 190 -15.10 8.57 12.40
C LYS A 190 -15.65 9.42 11.27
N GLU A 191 -15.84 8.85 10.08
CA GLU A 191 -16.37 9.52 8.88
C GLU A 191 -17.87 9.85 9.00
N LYS A 192 -18.64 9.01 9.70
CA LYS A 192 -20.05 9.22 10.03
C LYS A 192 -20.21 10.18 11.21
N LYS A 193 -19.28 10.19 12.20
CA LYS A 193 -19.16 11.32 13.14
C LYS A 193 -18.74 12.62 12.44
N LEU A 194 -17.93 12.55 11.38
CA LEU A 194 -17.58 13.69 10.50
C LEU A 194 -18.76 14.14 9.61
N LEU A 195 -19.74 13.27 9.36
CA LEU A 195 -20.99 13.56 8.64
C LEU A 195 -22.11 14.08 9.59
N ASP A 196 -22.16 13.58 10.83
CA ASP A 196 -23.23 13.88 11.81
C ASP A 196 -22.86 15.00 12.81
N MET A 197 -21.58 15.36 12.93
CA MET A 197 -21.16 16.57 13.65
C MET A 197 -21.10 17.75 12.69
N THR A 198 -21.66 18.89 13.09
CA THR A 198 -21.26 20.20 12.54
C THR A 198 -19.74 20.22 12.30
N PRO A 199 -19.25 20.64 11.12
CA PRO A 199 -17.91 20.34 10.62
C PRO A 199 -16.82 21.10 11.39
N SER A 200 -16.52 20.64 12.60
CA SER A 200 -15.43 21.07 13.45
C SER A 200 -14.22 20.16 13.25
N SER A 201 -13.08 20.80 13.00
CA SER A 201 -11.77 20.40 13.52
C SER A 201 -11.34 18.95 13.35
N GLU A 202 -10.67 18.63 12.25
CA GLU A 202 -9.44 17.81 12.31
C GLU A 202 -8.64 18.02 11.00
N ILE A 203 -7.77 19.03 11.07
CA ILE A 203 -6.33 18.91 10.75
C ILE A 203 -5.94 18.22 9.42
N ILE A 204 -5.53 19.02 8.41
CA ILE A 204 -4.47 18.61 7.46
C ILE A 204 -3.13 18.73 8.21
N ASP A 205 -2.79 17.76 9.06
CA ASP A 205 -1.39 17.47 9.39
C ASP A 205 -0.86 16.53 8.31
N THR A 206 0.45 16.29 8.31
CA THR A 206 1.20 15.41 7.41
C THR A 206 0.40 14.24 6.84
N TYR A 207 0.72 13.82 5.60
CA TYR A 207 0.03 12.73 4.89
C TYR A 207 -0.13 11.45 5.73
N GLU A 208 0.79 11.22 6.67
CA GLU A 208 0.81 10.13 7.66
C GLU A 208 -0.21 10.29 8.82
N ASN A 209 -0.65 11.49 9.16
CA ASN A 209 -1.62 11.75 10.24
C ASN A 209 -3.10 11.70 9.78
N ILE A 210 -3.36 11.86 8.46
CA ILE A 210 -4.71 11.72 7.86
C ILE A 210 -5.23 10.30 8.03
N TYR A 211 -4.32 9.35 8.11
CA TYR A 211 -4.60 7.95 8.07
C TYR A 211 -3.96 7.34 9.31
N GLY A 212 -4.77 6.90 10.28
CA GLY A 212 -4.27 6.05 11.36
C GLY A 212 -3.54 4.82 10.80
N THR A 213 -3.04 3.92 11.65
CA THR A 213 -2.40 2.67 11.23
C THR A 213 -3.23 1.94 10.16
N LYS A 214 -2.86 2.13 8.90
CA LYS A 214 -3.47 1.50 7.73
C LYS A 214 -2.66 0.26 7.40
N THR A 215 -3.36 -0.86 7.24
CA THR A 215 -2.71 -2.08 6.78
C THR A 215 -2.53 -1.99 5.27
N GLN A 216 -1.27 -1.83 4.85
CA GLN A 216 -0.91 -1.88 3.44
C GLN A 216 -1.23 -3.29 2.90
N ILE A 217 -1.76 -3.34 1.68
CA ILE A 217 -2.13 -4.59 1.01
C ILE A 217 -1.54 -4.60 -0.39
N GLU A 218 -1.02 -5.75 -0.80
CA GLU A 218 -0.59 -5.96 -2.17
C GLU A 218 -1.80 -6.25 -3.08
N VAL A 219 -1.67 -5.91 -4.37
CA VAL A 219 -2.75 -6.10 -5.34
C VAL A 219 -3.23 -7.56 -5.40
N ASN A 220 -2.31 -8.51 -5.24
CA ASN A 220 -2.62 -9.94 -5.27
C ASN A 220 -3.59 -10.36 -4.18
N ASP A 221 -3.50 -9.69 -3.03
CA ASP A 221 -4.14 -10.10 -1.78
C ASP A 221 -5.48 -9.38 -1.58
N ILE A 222 -5.87 -8.50 -2.53
CA ILE A 222 -7.13 -7.72 -2.51
C ILE A 222 -8.36 -8.61 -2.20
N PHE A 223 -8.38 -9.84 -2.73
CA PHE A 223 -9.50 -10.76 -2.53
C PHE A 223 -9.44 -11.57 -1.22
N GLU A 224 -8.32 -11.58 -0.49
CA GLU A 224 -8.19 -12.33 0.78
C GLU A 224 -9.19 -11.85 1.84
N LYS A 225 -9.59 -10.57 1.78
CA LYS A 225 -10.58 -9.98 2.70
C LYS A 225 -12.02 -10.26 2.30
N CYS A 226 -12.25 -10.77 1.10
CA CYS A 226 -13.58 -11.20 0.66
C CYS A 226 -13.77 -12.67 1.05
N ASN A 227 -14.47 -12.93 2.16
CA ASN A 227 -14.76 -14.31 2.60
C ASN A 227 -15.90 -14.97 1.80
N ASP A 228 -16.63 -14.21 0.97
CA ASP A 228 -17.82 -14.69 0.25
C ASP A 228 -17.47 -15.25 -1.14
N GLN A 229 -18.36 -16.07 -1.71
CA GLN A 229 -18.26 -16.53 -3.11
C GLN A 229 -18.37 -15.38 -4.12
N ILE A 230 -18.94 -14.24 -3.72
CA ILE A 230 -19.08 -13.02 -4.51
C ILE A 230 -17.96 -12.05 -4.11
N LYS A 231 -17.27 -11.46 -5.08
CA LYS A 231 -16.12 -10.56 -4.84
C LYS A 231 -16.45 -9.15 -5.32
N LYS A 232 -17.12 -8.37 -4.46
CA LYS A 232 -17.45 -6.96 -4.71
C LYS A 232 -16.58 -6.07 -3.84
N ILE A 233 -15.74 -5.24 -4.45
CA ILE A 233 -14.77 -4.39 -3.75
C ILE A 233 -14.91 -2.94 -4.22
N LEU A 234 -14.95 -2.02 -3.28
CA LEU A 234 -14.95 -0.59 -3.55
C LEU A 234 -13.56 -0.01 -3.24
N VAL A 235 -12.93 0.62 -4.24
CA VAL A 235 -11.60 1.21 -4.14
C VAL A 235 -11.71 2.73 -4.25
N PHE A 236 -11.43 3.41 -3.15
CA PHE A 236 -11.43 4.86 -3.07
C PHE A 236 -10.10 5.46 -3.52
N GLY A 237 -10.19 6.67 -4.06
CA GLY A 237 -9.02 7.49 -4.31
C GLY A 237 -9.37 8.93 -4.63
N ARG A 238 -8.53 9.86 -4.17
CA ARG A 238 -8.65 11.30 -4.50
C ARG A 238 -8.46 11.54 -6.01
N ALA A 239 -8.75 12.76 -6.47
CA ALA A 239 -8.46 13.16 -7.84
C ALA A 239 -6.96 13.04 -8.14
N GLY A 240 -6.61 12.58 -9.35
CA GLY A 240 -5.22 12.44 -9.79
C GLY A 240 -4.37 11.37 -9.08
N ILE A 241 -4.93 10.62 -8.12
CA ILE A 241 -4.16 9.67 -7.28
C ILE A 241 -3.73 8.39 -8.03
N GLY A 242 -4.40 8.07 -9.15
CA GLY A 242 -4.10 6.89 -9.96
C GLY A 242 -5.16 5.78 -9.98
N LYS A 243 -6.46 6.07 -9.77
CA LYS A 243 -7.55 5.08 -9.88
C LYS A 243 -7.57 4.34 -11.23
N THR A 244 -7.56 5.08 -12.34
CA THR A 244 -7.46 4.52 -13.69
C THR A 244 -6.15 3.76 -13.92
N THR A 245 -5.03 4.29 -13.39
CA THR A 245 -3.73 3.62 -13.42
C THR A 245 -3.78 2.27 -12.69
N PHE A 246 -4.51 2.19 -11.58
CA PHE A 246 -4.77 0.96 -10.85
C PHE A 246 -5.53 -0.08 -11.67
N CYS A 247 -6.65 0.30 -12.29
CA CYS A 247 -7.39 -0.63 -13.17
C CYS A 247 -6.51 -1.14 -14.32
N ARG A 248 -5.72 -0.25 -14.96
CA ARG A 248 -4.78 -0.63 -16.03
C ARG A 248 -3.68 -1.56 -15.53
N TYR A 249 -3.10 -1.28 -14.37
CA TYR A 249 -2.04 -2.09 -13.77
C TYR A 249 -2.53 -3.52 -13.47
N VAL A 250 -3.71 -3.62 -12.85
CA VAL A 250 -4.37 -4.88 -12.55
C VAL A 250 -4.67 -5.68 -13.82
N ALA A 251 -5.28 -5.03 -14.81
CA ALA A 251 -5.60 -5.66 -16.09
C ALA A 251 -4.35 -6.21 -16.80
N TYR A 252 -3.26 -5.44 -16.80
CA TYR A 252 -1.97 -5.86 -17.36
C TYR A 252 -1.35 -7.06 -16.62
N GLN A 253 -1.38 -7.03 -15.28
CA GLN A 253 -0.88 -8.11 -14.42
C GLN A 253 -1.65 -9.43 -14.66
N TRP A 254 -2.96 -9.36 -14.83
CA TRP A 254 -3.78 -10.52 -15.18
C TRP A 254 -3.50 -11.01 -16.60
N ALA A 255 -3.41 -10.10 -17.58
CA ALA A 255 -3.14 -10.47 -18.97
C ALA A 255 -1.76 -11.14 -19.17
N THR A 256 -0.80 -10.84 -18.29
CA THR A 256 0.53 -11.48 -18.26
C THR A 256 0.58 -12.75 -17.41
N GLY A 257 -0.53 -13.13 -16.77
CA GLY A 257 -0.66 -14.37 -15.98
C GLY A 257 0.01 -14.33 -14.61
N VAL A 258 0.35 -13.14 -14.12
CA VAL A 258 0.97 -12.93 -12.81
C VAL A 258 -0.06 -13.05 -11.70
N ILE A 259 -1.27 -12.51 -11.90
CA ILE A 259 -2.30 -12.41 -10.87
C ILE A 259 -3.61 -13.06 -11.32
N TRP A 260 -4.37 -13.55 -10.34
CA TRP A 260 -5.76 -13.99 -10.44
C TRP A 260 -6.09 -14.95 -11.58
N ARG A 261 -5.32 -16.03 -11.68
CA ARG A 261 -5.51 -17.10 -12.67
C ARG A 261 -6.87 -17.79 -12.59
N GLN A 262 -7.61 -17.61 -11.47
CA GLN A 262 -8.96 -18.15 -11.31
C GLN A 262 -10.00 -17.48 -12.22
N TYR A 263 -9.78 -16.25 -12.69
CA TYR A 263 -10.70 -15.58 -13.61
C TYR A 263 -10.26 -15.83 -15.06
N GLU A 264 -11.16 -16.39 -15.86
CA GLU A 264 -10.95 -16.57 -17.30
C GLU A 264 -10.99 -15.24 -18.06
N LEU A 265 -11.70 -14.24 -17.53
CA LEU A 265 -11.82 -12.90 -18.10
C LEU A 265 -11.72 -11.83 -17.02
N VAL A 266 -10.92 -10.78 -17.28
CA VAL A 266 -10.94 -9.52 -16.54
C VAL A 266 -11.28 -8.42 -17.52
N ILE A 267 -12.36 -7.68 -17.28
CA ILE A 267 -12.90 -6.69 -18.20
C ILE A 267 -12.88 -5.32 -17.54
N VAL A 268 -12.10 -4.39 -18.08
CA VAL A 268 -12.09 -2.98 -17.66
C VAL A 268 -13.19 -2.24 -18.40
N ILE A 269 -14.07 -1.57 -17.64
CA ILE A 269 -15.06 -0.62 -18.16
C ILE A 269 -14.81 0.71 -17.47
N HIS A 270 -14.42 1.72 -18.26
CA HIS A 270 -14.39 3.09 -17.76
C HIS A 270 -15.82 3.62 -17.73
N LEU A 271 -16.38 3.79 -16.54
CA LEU A 271 -17.78 4.15 -16.34
C LEU A 271 -18.13 5.49 -17.00
N ARG A 272 -17.17 6.42 -17.04
CA ARG A 272 -17.21 7.67 -17.84
C ARG A 272 -17.54 7.50 -19.34
N ASN A 273 -17.39 6.30 -19.91
CA ASN A 273 -17.68 6.04 -21.33
C ASN A 273 -19.18 5.82 -21.60
N LEU A 274 -20.01 5.68 -20.56
CA LEU A 274 -21.45 5.46 -20.67
C LEU A 274 -22.19 6.76 -21.01
N THR A 275 -22.01 7.23 -22.25
CA THR A 275 -22.59 8.50 -22.74
C THR A 275 -23.46 8.28 -23.98
N ASP A 276 -24.41 9.20 -24.24
CA ASP A 276 -25.34 9.15 -25.38
C ASP A 276 -24.63 8.99 -26.73
N ASN A 277 -23.47 9.63 -26.87
CA ASN A 277 -22.70 9.61 -28.11
C ASN A 277 -22.11 8.22 -28.41
N ARG A 278 -21.71 7.49 -27.37
CA ARG A 278 -21.06 6.19 -27.51
C ARG A 278 -22.06 5.03 -27.46
N TYR A 279 -23.16 5.23 -26.72
CA TYR A 279 -24.26 4.30 -26.58
C TYR A 279 -25.57 5.01 -26.96
N PRO A 280 -25.84 5.24 -28.26
CA PRO A 280 -27.06 5.92 -28.69
C PRO A 280 -28.33 5.12 -28.37
N GLU A 281 -29.47 5.80 -28.18
CA GLU A 281 -30.75 5.11 -27.99
C GLU A 281 -31.06 4.18 -29.19
N LEU A 282 -31.35 2.91 -28.89
CA LEU A 282 -31.67 1.91 -29.90
C LEU A 282 -33.09 2.13 -30.43
N SER A 283 -33.25 2.06 -31.75
CA SER A 283 -34.46 2.45 -32.52
C SER A 283 -35.75 1.66 -32.19
N SER A 284 -35.67 0.69 -31.29
CA SER A 284 -36.72 -0.29 -30.97
C SER A 284 -37.08 -0.35 -29.48
N GLY A 285 -36.49 0.51 -28.64
CA GLY A 285 -36.61 0.39 -27.17
C GLY A 285 -35.87 -0.82 -26.58
N ASN A 286 -35.08 -1.51 -27.39
CA ASN A 286 -34.17 -2.55 -26.92
C ASN A 286 -33.12 -1.93 -26.00
N LYS A 287 -32.76 -2.66 -24.94
CA LYS A 287 -31.72 -2.25 -23.98
C LYS A 287 -30.39 -2.88 -24.34
N TYR A 288 -29.31 -2.18 -24.05
CA TYR A 288 -27.96 -2.73 -24.15
C TYR A 288 -27.74 -3.84 -23.12
N SER A 289 -26.98 -4.86 -23.50
CA SER A 289 -26.55 -5.97 -22.65
C SER A 289 -25.05 -5.90 -22.31
N LEU A 290 -24.60 -6.72 -21.35
CA LEU A 290 -23.18 -6.79 -20.97
C LEU A 290 -22.25 -7.22 -22.13
N ILE A 291 -22.73 -8.04 -23.08
CA ILE A 291 -21.93 -8.41 -24.25
C ILE A 291 -21.83 -7.24 -25.24
N ASP A 292 -22.84 -6.37 -25.32
CA ASP A 292 -22.79 -5.18 -26.17
C ASP A 292 -21.74 -4.18 -25.68
N LEU A 293 -21.57 -4.05 -24.35
CA LEU A 293 -20.46 -3.31 -23.75
C LEU A 293 -19.10 -3.85 -24.23
N VAL A 294 -18.89 -5.16 -24.17
CA VAL A 294 -17.62 -5.77 -24.60
C VAL A 294 -17.38 -5.54 -26.10
N LYS A 295 -18.42 -5.67 -26.93
CA LYS A 295 -18.34 -5.41 -28.37
C LYS A 295 -17.91 -3.98 -28.68
N ILE A 296 -18.51 -3.01 -27.99
CA ILE A 296 -18.27 -1.57 -28.21
C ILE A 296 -16.90 -1.15 -27.66
N GLU A 297 -16.53 -1.58 -26.45
CA GLU A 297 -15.27 -1.18 -25.81
C GLU A 297 -14.04 -1.85 -26.43
N TYR A 298 -14.15 -3.10 -26.89
CA TYR A 298 -13.02 -3.89 -27.43
C TYR A 298 -13.12 -4.15 -28.96
N CYS A 299 -13.99 -3.41 -29.67
CA CYS A 299 -14.15 -3.45 -31.14
C CYS A 299 -14.36 -4.88 -31.72
N CYS A 300 -15.16 -5.70 -31.05
CA CYS A 300 -15.37 -7.10 -31.44
C CYS A 300 -16.51 -7.25 -32.46
N GLU A 301 -16.34 -6.74 -33.68
CA GLU A 301 -17.41 -6.76 -34.71
C GLU A 301 -17.72 -8.18 -35.27
N ASN A 302 -16.88 -9.19 -35.01
CA ASN A 302 -17.02 -10.56 -35.54
C ASN A 302 -17.10 -11.66 -34.46
N ILE A 303 -17.77 -11.39 -33.33
CA ILE A 303 -18.01 -12.45 -32.32
C ILE A 303 -19.01 -13.45 -32.90
N SER A 304 -18.65 -14.75 -32.90
CA SER A 304 -19.57 -15.81 -33.33
C SER A 304 -20.65 -16.06 -32.26
N ASP A 305 -21.81 -16.63 -32.63
CA ASP A 305 -22.85 -16.96 -31.65
C ASP A 305 -22.34 -17.90 -30.55
N ASN A 306 -21.46 -18.85 -30.91
CA ASN A 306 -20.78 -19.74 -29.95
C ASN A 306 -19.89 -18.97 -28.94
N ASP A 307 -19.23 -17.89 -29.35
CA ASP A 307 -18.42 -17.07 -28.45
C ASP A 307 -19.30 -16.24 -27.50
N ILE A 308 -20.51 -15.83 -27.95
CA ILE A 308 -21.51 -15.14 -27.11
C ILE A 308 -22.07 -16.11 -26.07
N GLU A 309 -22.47 -17.32 -26.49
CA GLU A 309 -22.95 -18.36 -25.58
C GLU A 309 -21.91 -18.68 -24.52
N ARG A 310 -20.65 -18.89 -24.93
CA ARG A 310 -19.55 -19.13 -24.00
C ARG A 310 -19.30 -17.96 -23.05
N PHE A 311 -19.40 -16.72 -23.52
CA PHE A 311 -19.27 -15.56 -22.64
C PHE A 311 -20.36 -15.54 -21.57
N ASN A 312 -21.59 -15.87 -21.94
CA ASN A 312 -22.69 -16.00 -20.99
C ASN A 312 -22.47 -17.15 -20.01
N GLU A 313 -21.98 -18.31 -20.46
CA GLU A 313 -21.58 -19.42 -19.57
C GLU A 313 -20.48 -18.99 -18.58
N GLN A 314 -19.50 -18.21 -19.04
CA GLN A 314 -18.43 -17.69 -18.18
C GLN A 314 -18.95 -16.69 -17.14
N LEU A 315 -19.95 -15.87 -17.50
CA LEU A 315 -20.64 -14.98 -16.58
C LEU A 315 -21.42 -15.77 -15.53
N ASP A 316 -22.19 -16.76 -15.95
CA ASP A 316 -23.02 -17.61 -15.07
C ASP A 316 -22.15 -18.45 -14.12
N ASN A 317 -20.99 -18.91 -14.59
CA ASN A 317 -20.00 -19.66 -13.80
C ASN A 317 -19.07 -18.77 -12.95
N ASN A 318 -19.33 -17.46 -12.87
CA ASN A 318 -18.56 -16.53 -12.04
C ASN A 318 -17.05 -16.46 -12.40
N GLN A 319 -16.72 -16.68 -13.69
CA GLN A 319 -15.33 -16.67 -14.17
C GLN A 319 -14.89 -15.31 -14.73
N VAL A 320 -15.78 -14.31 -14.71
CA VAL A 320 -15.54 -12.95 -15.22
C VAL A 320 -15.42 -11.97 -14.05
N LEU A 321 -14.34 -11.17 -14.02
CA LEU A 321 -14.14 -10.07 -13.08
C LEU A 321 -14.26 -8.73 -13.82
N TRP A 322 -15.12 -7.84 -13.33
CA TRP A 322 -15.28 -6.49 -13.89
C TRP A 322 -14.47 -5.45 -13.11
N LEU A 323 -13.72 -4.61 -13.81
CA LEU A 323 -13.03 -3.44 -13.24
C LEU A 323 -13.78 -2.19 -13.70
N LEU A 324 -14.61 -1.65 -12.81
CA LEU A 324 -15.48 -0.50 -13.08
C LEU A 324 -14.79 0.78 -12.62
N ASP A 325 -14.21 1.53 -13.56
CA ASP A 325 -13.38 2.69 -13.24
C ASP A 325 -14.16 4.01 -13.30
N GLY A 326 -14.22 4.75 -12.19
CA GLY A 326 -14.71 6.13 -12.15
C GLY A 326 -16.21 6.30 -11.90
N TYR A 327 -16.78 5.62 -10.90
CA TYR A 327 -18.20 5.75 -10.56
C TYR A 327 -18.61 7.18 -10.16
N ASP A 328 -17.71 7.91 -9.49
CA ASP A 328 -17.91 9.31 -9.10
C ASP A 328 -18.17 10.26 -10.28
N GLU A 329 -17.85 9.82 -11.49
CA GLU A 329 -17.89 10.65 -12.68
C GLU A 329 -19.22 10.56 -13.43
N ILE A 330 -20.02 9.52 -13.16
CA ILE A 330 -21.31 9.29 -13.84
C ILE A 330 -22.53 9.31 -12.92
N VAL A 331 -22.36 9.10 -11.61
CA VAL A 331 -23.48 8.89 -10.67
C VAL A 331 -24.48 10.06 -10.62
N GLN A 332 -24.04 11.28 -10.96
CA GLN A 332 -24.92 12.46 -10.92
C GLN A 332 -25.67 12.70 -12.24
N ASN A 333 -25.16 12.21 -13.36
CA ASN A 333 -25.59 12.61 -14.71
C ASN A 333 -25.59 11.43 -15.71
N ILE A 334 -26.00 10.23 -15.30
CA ILE A 334 -26.11 9.09 -16.21
C ILE A 334 -27.33 9.25 -17.14
N PRO A 335 -27.21 8.96 -18.45
CA PRO A 335 -28.37 8.94 -19.34
C PRO A 335 -29.41 7.89 -18.95
N THR A 336 -30.70 8.23 -19.03
CA THR A 336 -31.81 7.40 -18.55
C THR A 336 -31.89 6.03 -19.24
N HIS A 337 -31.51 5.93 -20.52
CA HIS A 337 -31.52 4.65 -21.24
C HIS A 337 -30.33 3.74 -20.87
N LEU A 338 -29.30 4.27 -20.21
CA LEU A 338 -28.11 3.53 -19.75
C LEU A 338 -28.15 3.18 -18.26
N GLU A 339 -29.10 3.72 -17.48
CA GLU A 339 -29.28 3.37 -16.07
C GLU A 339 -29.39 1.86 -15.86
N HIS A 340 -30.19 1.18 -16.70
CA HIS A 340 -30.34 -0.27 -16.63
C HIS A 340 -29.03 -1.04 -16.88
N LEU A 341 -28.18 -0.52 -17.77
CA LEU A 341 -26.89 -1.15 -18.08
C LEU A 341 -25.92 -0.98 -16.90
N LEU A 342 -25.94 0.18 -16.24
CA LEU A 342 -25.17 0.41 -15.03
C LEU A 342 -25.66 -0.48 -13.88
N GLU A 343 -26.97 -0.63 -13.70
CA GLU A 343 -27.56 -1.56 -12.72
C GLU A 343 -27.07 -2.99 -12.96
N GLN A 344 -27.11 -3.47 -14.20
CA GLN A 344 -26.58 -4.79 -14.56
C GLN A 344 -25.10 -4.95 -14.19
N LEU A 345 -24.26 -3.94 -14.43
CA LEU A 345 -22.84 -3.97 -14.06
C LEU A 345 -22.64 -4.04 -12.53
N LEU A 346 -23.42 -3.30 -11.76
CA LEU A 346 -23.35 -3.28 -10.29
C LEU A 346 -23.92 -4.58 -9.66
N GLU A 347 -24.78 -5.29 -10.38
CA GLU A 347 -25.34 -6.56 -9.94
C GLU A 347 -24.36 -7.74 -10.11
N THR A 348 -23.40 -7.67 -11.04
CA THR A 348 -22.41 -8.73 -11.32
C THR A 348 -21.74 -9.31 -10.07
N SER A 349 -21.49 -10.62 -10.04
CA SER A 349 -20.93 -11.34 -8.87
C SER A 349 -19.50 -10.93 -8.49
N HIS A 350 -18.70 -10.50 -9.46
CA HIS A 350 -17.30 -10.14 -9.24
C HIS A 350 -16.97 -8.82 -9.91
N HIS A 351 -16.75 -7.78 -9.10
CA HIS A 351 -16.25 -6.52 -9.60
C HIS A 351 -15.45 -5.72 -8.58
N ILE A 352 -14.52 -4.93 -9.10
CA ILE A 352 -13.81 -3.88 -8.38
C ILE A 352 -14.29 -2.55 -8.95
N LEU A 353 -14.88 -1.71 -8.12
CA LEU A 353 -15.38 -0.40 -8.51
C LEU A 353 -14.50 0.69 -7.91
N THR A 354 -14.03 1.64 -8.73
CA THR A 354 -13.25 2.79 -8.26
C THR A 354 -14.13 4.03 -8.14
N SER A 355 -13.95 4.80 -7.06
CA SER A 355 -14.74 6.03 -6.82
C SER A 355 -14.00 7.04 -5.94
N ARG A 356 -14.52 8.27 -5.85
CA ARG A 356 -14.11 9.26 -4.84
C ARG A 356 -14.96 9.09 -3.57
N PRO A 357 -14.37 9.22 -2.36
CA PRO A 357 -15.10 9.03 -1.10
C PRO A 357 -16.37 9.88 -0.97
N TYR A 358 -16.34 11.12 -1.47
CA TYR A 358 -17.39 12.13 -1.24
C TYR A 358 -18.50 12.17 -2.30
N LEU A 359 -18.38 11.39 -3.39
CA LEU A 359 -19.40 11.29 -4.44
C LEU A 359 -19.98 9.87 -4.54
N ASN A 360 -19.51 8.96 -3.70
CA ASN A 360 -19.97 7.58 -3.70
C ASN A 360 -21.29 7.44 -2.93
N THR A 361 -22.29 6.84 -3.56
CA THR A 361 -23.60 6.54 -2.99
C THR A 361 -23.78 5.07 -2.63
N LEU A 362 -22.81 4.21 -2.97
CA LEU A 362 -22.90 2.76 -2.79
C LEU A 362 -22.22 2.28 -1.50
N SER A 363 -22.69 1.18 -0.92
CA SER A 363 -22.09 0.57 0.28
C SER A 363 -21.62 -0.86 -0.02
N TYR A 364 -20.34 -1.13 0.21
CA TYR A 364 -19.69 -2.41 -0.07
C TYR A 364 -19.11 -3.02 1.21
N LYS A 365 -19.04 -4.35 1.28
CA LYS A 365 -18.48 -5.07 2.45
C LYS A 365 -16.97 -4.86 2.60
N VAL A 366 -16.27 -4.72 1.48
CA VAL A 366 -14.82 -4.51 1.43
C VAL A 366 -14.54 -3.18 0.75
N GLU A 367 -13.95 -2.27 1.50
CA GLU A 367 -13.55 -0.93 1.07
C GLU A 367 -12.03 -0.79 1.20
N MET A 368 -11.40 -0.23 0.17
CA MET A 368 -9.95 -0.01 0.10
C MET A 368 -9.66 1.41 -0.37
N GLU A 369 -8.44 1.91 -0.13
CA GLU A 369 -8.03 3.24 -0.58
C GLU A 369 -6.65 3.23 -1.23
N ILE A 370 -6.52 3.98 -2.33
CA ILE A 370 -5.24 4.29 -2.98
C ILE A 370 -4.57 5.45 -2.23
N ILE A 371 -3.41 5.18 -1.63
CA ILE A 371 -2.68 6.11 -0.73
C ILE A 371 -1.63 6.96 -1.46
N GLY A 372 -1.64 7.04 -2.79
CA GLY A 372 -0.66 7.86 -3.52
C GLY A 372 0.81 7.53 -3.25
N PHE A 373 1.70 8.51 -3.42
CA PHE A 373 3.13 8.36 -3.16
C PHE A 373 3.45 8.55 -1.68
N THR A 374 4.32 7.71 -1.12
CA THR A 374 4.97 7.98 0.18
C THR A 374 6.12 8.98 0.03
N ASP A 375 6.65 9.51 1.13
CA ASP A 375 7.82 10.42 1.12
C ASP A 375 9.02 9.79 0.37
N ASP A 376 9.26 8.50 0.58
CA ASP A 376 10.29 7.74 -0.13
C ASP A 376 9.97 7.60 -1.63
N ASN A 377 8.70 7.37 -1.98
CA ASN A 377 8.28 7.33 -3.39
C ASN A 377 8.47 8.69 -4.08
N ILE A 378 8.16 9.80 -3.40
CA ILE A 378 8.41 11.15 -3.91
C ILE A 378 9.90 11.34 -4.19
N GLN A 379 10.77 11.00 -3.24
CA GLN A 379 12.22 11.11 -3.41
C GLN A 379 12.73 10.26 -4.58
N LYS A 380 12.29 9.01 -4.69
CA LYS A 380 12.62 8.11 -5.80
C LYS A 380 12.13 8.65 -7.14
N TYR A 381 10.89 9.13 -7.19
CA TYR A 381 10.28 9.68 -8.40
C TYR A 381 11.02 10.94 -8.88
N VAL A 382 11.26 11.90 -7.98
CA VAL A 382 12.00 13.14 -8.28
C VAL A 382 13.38 12.81 -8.84
N THR A 383 14.13 11.95 -8.16
CA THR A 383 15.49 11.56 -8.60
C THR A 383 15.46 10.91 -9.97
N ARG A 384 14.52 9.99 -10.20
CA ARG A 384 14.35 9.30 -11.48
C ARG A 384 13.93 10.25 -12.60
N PHE A 385 13.05 11.21 -12.30
CA PHE A 385 12.61 12.22 -13.25
C PHE A 385 13.79 13.02 -13.79
N PHE A 386 14.61 13.60 -12.90
CA PHE A 386 15.75 14.43 -13.32
C PHE A 386 16.87 13.63 -14.00
N ALA A 387 17.08 12.37 -13.60
CA ALA A 387 18.03 11.46 -14.26
C ALA A 387 17.68 11.18 -15.74
N GLN A 388 16.39 11.28 -16.12
CA GLN A 388 15.94 11.08 -17.50
C GLN A 388 15.99 12.36 -18.35
N HIS A 389 16.22 13.52 -17.74
CA HIS A 389 16.21 14.83 -18.40
C HIS A 389 17.59 15.49 -18.45
N THR A 390 18.59 14.95 -17.74
CA THR A 390 19.95 15.49 -17.71
C THR A 390 20.99 14.38 -17.86
N ASN A 391 22.02 14.62 -18.67
CA ASN A 391 23.10 13.65 -18.92
C ASN A 391 24.26 13.76 -17.91
N LYS A 392 24.18 14.69 -16.92
CA LYS A 392 25.21 14.94 -15.91
C LYS A 392 24.69 14.59 -14.52
N THR A 393 25.35 13.65 -13.85
CA THR A 393 24.96 13.14 -12.52
C THR A 393 24.96 14.21 -11.42
N ASP A 394 25.85 15.20 -11.50
CA ASP A 394 25.96 16.25 -10.47
C ASP A 394 24.76 17.21 -10.52
N ASP A 395 24.28 17.55 -11.73
CA ASP A 395 23.12 18.43 -11.92
C ASP A 395 21.82 17.76 -11.44
N VAL A 396 21.69 16.43 -11.64
CA VAL A 396 20.56 15.62 -11.13
C VAL A 396 20.44 15.75 -9.62
N LEU A 397 21.56 15.58 -8.90
CA LEU A 397 21.57 15.59 -7.44
C LEU A 397 21.27 16.97 -6.89
N VAL A 398 21.78 18.03 -7.52
CA VAL A 398 21.54 19.42 -7.08
C VAL A 398 20.08 19.82 -7.30
N GLN A 399 19.52 19.60 -8.50
CA GLN A 399 18.13 19.95 -8.81
C GLN A 399 17.13 19.15 -7.97
N SER A 400 17.36 17.83 -7.82
CA SER A 400 16.51 16.97 -7.00
C SER A 400 16.52 17.40 -5.53
N LYS A 401 17.70 17.70 -4.96
CA LYS A 401 17.81 18.18 -3.58
C LYS A 401 17.15 19.54 -3.39
N ASN A 402 17.31 20.46 -4.33
CA ASN A 402 16.70 21.79 -4.25
C ASN A 402 15.17 21.72 -4.29
N LEU A 403 14.59 20.92 -5.19
CA LEU A 403 13.15 20.70 -5.23
C LEU A 403 12.67 20.06 -3.93
N LEU A 404 13.26 18.95 -3.49
CA LEU A 404 12.86 18.28 -2.25
C LEU A 404 12.97 19.20 -1.03
N LYS A 405 14.03 20.03 -0.98
CA LYS A 405 14.20 21.06 0.07
C LYS A 405 13.02 22.05 0.01
N PHE A 406 12.73 22.62 -1.16
CA PHE A 406 11.61 23.54 -1.36
C PHE A 406 10.25 22.96 -0.96
N LEU A 407 9.94 21.74 -1.41
CA LEU A 407 8.64 21.11 -1.13
C LEU A 407 8.49 20.85 0.39
N LYS A 408 9.56 20.46 1.09
CA LYS A 408 9.54 20.24 2.55
C LYS A 408 9.35 21.54 3.36
N TYR A 409 9.86 22.68 2.88
CA TYR A 409 9.69 23.98 3.55
C TYR A 409 8.28 24.56 3.42
N ASN A 410 7.43 24.00 2.55
CA ASN A 410 6.07 24.49 2.34
C ASN A 410 5.06 23.39 2.67
N PRO A 411 4.71 23.17 3.96
CA PRO A 411 3.88 22.05 4.40
C PRO A 411 2.51 21.98 3.73
N ARG A 412 1.91 23.15 3.39
CA ARG A 412 0.66 23.22 2.62
C ARG A 412 0.78 22.55 1.26
N ILE A 413 1.93 22.71 0.60
CA ILE A 413 2.18 22.27 -0.76
C ILE A 413 2.72 20.82 -0.76
N TRP A 414 3.49 20.42 0.27
CA TRP A 414 4.00 19.06 0.44
C TRP A 414 2.91 17.99 0.26
N GLY A 415 1.76 18.16 0.94
CA GLY A 415 0.63 17.23 0.89
C GLY A 415 0.05 17.00 -0.52
N ILE A 416 0.16 17.98 -1.41
CA ILE A 416 -0.37 17.92 -2.78
C ILE A 416 0.52 17.07 -3.69
N PHE A 417 1.82 16.96 -3.38
CA PHE A 417 2.78 16.22 -4.20
C PHE A 417 2.80 14.71 -3.90
N HIS A 418 2.05 14.25 -2.90
CA HIS A 418 1.70 12.84 -2.77
C HIS A 418 0.76 12.38 -3.90
N ILE A 419 0.15 13.33 -4.64
CA ILE A 419 -0.62 13.05 -5.85
C ILE A 419 0.36 13.01 -7.04
N PRO A 420 0.50 11.85 -7.73
CA PRO A 420 1.52 11.66 -8.76
C PRO A 420 1.47 12.70 -9.90
N VAL A 421 0.26 13.07 -10.33
CA VAL A 421 0.06 14.07 -11.40
C VAL A 421 0.65 15.44 -11.04
N ASN A 422 0.45 15.90 -9.80
CA ASN A 422 0.96 17.19 -9.36
C ASN A 422 2.49 17.16 -9.19
N LEU A 423 3.03 16.02 -8.75
CA LEU A 423 4.48 15.83 -8.67
C LEU A 423 5.14 15.81 -10.06
N GLU A 424 4.51 15.21 -11.06
CA GLU A 424 5.02 15.25 -12.43
C GLU A 424 5.07 16.68 -12.99
N LEU A 425 4.01 17.46 -12.77
CA LEU A 425 3.92 18.86 -13.22
C LEU A 425 4.98 19.74 -12.56
N ILE A 426 5.15 19.64 -11.23
CA ILE A 426 6.15 20.45 -10.53
C ILE A 426 7.57 20.06 -10.96
N CYS A 427 7.88 18.77 -11.13
CA CYS A 427 9.18 18.33 -11.61
C CYS A 427 9.50 18.86 -13.02
N SER A 428 8.49 18.87 -13.91
CA SER A 428 8.64 19.33 -15.30
C SER A 428 8.83 20.85 -15.41
N PHE A 429 8.14 21.62 -14.58
CA PHE A 429 8.38 23.06 -14.49
C PHE A 429 9.77 23.34 -13.89
N TRP A 430 10.12 22.63 -12.80
CA TRP A 430 11.36 22.87 -12.05
C TRP A 430 12.64 22.57 -12.83
N SER A 431 12.59 21.67 -13.81
CA SER A 431 13.73 21.39 -14.68
C SER A 431 14.16 22.59 -15.53
N ASN A 432 13.30 23.61 -15.66
CA ASN A 432 13.51 24.77 -16.51
C ASN A 432 13.72 26.08 -15.71
N THR A 433 13.89 26.01 -14.39
CA THR A 433 14.08 27.18 -13.52
C THR A 433 15.43 27.18 -12.80
N ASP A 434 16.10 28.33 -12.78
CA ASP A 434 17.23 28.57 -11.88
C ASP A 434 16.68 28.66 -10.45
N GLY A 435 17.14 27.79 -9.55
CA GLY A 435 16.59 27.58 -8.20
C GLY A 435 16.60 28.78 -7.24
N SER A 436 16.85 30.01 -7.72
CA SER A 436 16.94 31.26 -6.98
C SER A 436 15.59 31.85 -6.55
N ILE A 437 14.46 31.45 -7.14
CA ILE A 437 13.13 32.11 -6.94
C ILE A 437 12.31 31.51 -5.77
N THR A 438 12.87 30.60 -4.97
CA THR A 438 12.05 29.52 -4.39
C THR A 438 11.68 29.65 -2.91
N LYS A 439 12.01 30.73 -2.19
CA LYS A 439 11.61 30.85 -0.77
C LYS A 439 10.19 31.40 -0.52
N THR A 440 9.48 31.89 -1.54
CA THR A 440 8.26 32.70 -1.35
C THR A 440 7.11 32.40 -2.32
N LEU A 441 7.12 31.27 -3.02
CA LEU A 441 6.05 30.94 -3.97
C LEU A 441 4.81 30.40 -3.24
N THR A 442 3.69 31.11 -3.38
CA THR A 442 2.38 30.69 -2.88
C THR A 442 1.79 29.56 -3.74
N MET A 443 0.75 28.87 -3.25
CA MET A 443 0.07 27.82 -4.01
C MET A 443 -0.47 28.37 -5.34
N THR A 444 -1.02 29.58 -5.31
CA THR A 444 -1.51 30.29 -6.50
C THR A 444 -0.38 30.55 -7.49
N ALA A 445 0.78 31.02 -7.01
CA ALA A 445 1.93 31.30 -7.85
C ALA A 445 2.48 30.04 -8.53
N ILE A 446 2.44 28.87 -7.85
CA ILE A 446 2.83 27.59 -8.44
C ILE A 446 1.89 27.22 -9.60
N TYR A 447 0.57 27.30 -9.39
CA TYR A 447 -0.39 26.95 -10.45
C TYR A 447 -0.29 27.91 -11.62
N ASP A 448 -0.14 29.21 -11.36
CA ASP A 448 0.06 30.20 -12.41
C ASP A 448 1.38 29.93 -13.17
N LYS A 449 2.45 29.50 -12.49
CA LYS A 449 3.69 29.06 -13.15
C LYS A 449 3.52 27.78 -13.98
N MET A 450 2.74 26.82 -13.50
CA MET A 450 2.41 25.61 -14.28
C MET A 450 1.63 25.97 -15.55
N VAL A 451 0.65 26.87 -15.45
CA VAL A 451 -0.12 27.38 -16.59
C VAL A 451 0.78 28.16 -17.56
N GLU A 452 1.63 29.06 -17.06
CA GLU A 452 2.64 29.78 -17.85
C GLU A 452 3.52 28.81 -18.64
N TRP A 453 4.02 27.77 -17.97
CA TRP A 453 4.88 26.76 -18.58
C TRP A 453 4.16 25.95 -19.67
N LEU A 454 2.90 25.54 -19.44
CA LEU A 454 2.08 24.85 -20.43
C LEU A 454 1.84 25.72 -21.67
N CYS A 455 1.53 27.00 -21.48
CA CYS A 455 1.38 27.97 -22.57
C CYS A 455 2.68 28.16 -23.37
N ARG A 456 3.83 28.29 -22.70
CA ARG A 456 5.14 28.42 -23.38
C ARG A 456 5.42 27.22 -24.27
N ARG A 457 5.22 26.01 -23.74
CA ARG A 457 5.41 24.77 -24.48
C ARG A 457 4.46 24.62 -25.66
N HIS A 458 3.20 25.03 -25.50
CA HIS A 458 2.23 25.07 -26.59
C HIS A 458 2.72 25.96 -27.74
N LEU A 459 3.23 27.15 -27.41
CA LEU A 459 3.81 28.06 -28.40
C LEU A 459 5.09 27.50 -29.04
N GLU A 460 5.92 26.75 -28.29
CA GLU A 460 7.19 26.17 -28.79
C GLU A 460 6.92 25.15 -29.89
N LYS A 461 5.88 24.32 -29.71
CA LYS A 461 5.41 23.40 -30.74
C LYS A 461 4.93 24.10 -32.02
N GLN A 462 4.55 25.37 -31.94
CA GLN A 462 4.18 26.20 -33.08
C GLN A 462 5.39 26.93 -33.74
N ASN A 463 6.64 26.55 -33.39
CA ASN A 463 7.88 27.14 -33.94
C ASN A 463 8.04 28.66 -33.73
N LYS A 464 7.49 29.23 -32.65
CA LYS A 464 7.74 30.63 -32.28
C LYS A 464 9.01 30.72 -31.39
N SER A 465 9.82 31.77 -31.54
CA SER A 465 11.00 32.00 -30.68
C SER A 465 10.55 32.47 -29.29
N ILE A 466 10.64 31.60 -28.27
CA ILE A 466 9.93 31.78 -26.97
C ILE A 466 10.84 31.92 -25.76
N LEU A 467 12.11 31.49 -25.88
CA LEU A 467 13.06 31.42 -24.77
C LEU A 467 13.30 32.77 -24.07
N GLU A 468 12.92 33.91 -24.69
CA GLU A 468 13.08 35.27 -24.13
C GLU A 468 11.76 36.02 -23.90
N MET A 469 10.59 35.40 -24.09
CA MET A 469 9.30 36.08 -23.91
C MET A 469 8.94 36.29 -22.43
N THR A 470 8.46 37.47 -22.07
CA THR A 470 7.92 37.76 -20.72
C THR A 470 6.57 37.06 -20.48
N LYS A 471 6.22 36.78 -19.21
CA LYS A 471 4.94 36.16 -18.79
C LYS A 471 3.73 36.81 -19.46
N ASN A 472 3.65 38.14 -19.42
CA ASN A 472 2.54 38.91 -20.00
C ASN A 472 2.43 38.71 -21.52
N ASN A 473 3.55 38.55 -22.23
CA ASN A 473 3.52 38.30 -23.67
C ASN A 473 3.08 36.87 -24.00
N VAL A 474 3.43 35.89 -23.15
CA VAL A 474 2.94 34.50 -23.29
C VAL A 474 1.43 34.45 -23.11
N TYR A 475 0.90 35.05 -22.03
CA TYR A 475 -0.55 35.09 -21.79
C TYR A 475 -1.30 35.86 -22.87
N LYS A 476 -0.77 36.99 -23.37
CA LYS A 476 -1.36 37.70 -24.52
C LYS A 476 -1.47 36.83 -25.78
N GLN A 477 -0.52 35.93 -26.00
CA GLN A 477 -0.58 35.04 -27.18
C GLN A 477 -1.54 33.87 -26.99
N CYS A 478 -1.86 33.49 -25.75
CA CYS A 478 -2.81 32.41 -25.42
C CYS A 478 -4.12 32.96 -24.84
N ASP A 479 -4.41 34.24 -25.03
CA ASP A 479 -5.47 34.97 -24.31
C ASP A 479 -6.85 34.39 -24.63
N LYS A 480 -7.08 34.04 -25.91
CA LYS A 480 -8.33 33.43 -26.36
C LYS A 480 -8.54 32.04 -25.74
N GLU A 481 -7.49 31.22 -25.71
CA GLU A 481 -7.52 29.86 -25.14
C GLU A 481 -7.75 29.93 -23.63
N LEU A 482 -7.04 30.83 -22.93
CA LEU A 482 -7.18 31.02 -21.49
C LEU A 482 -8.58 31.54 -21.13
N ALA A 483 -9.12 32.53 -21.84
CA ALA A 483 -10.47 33.04 -21.62
C ALA A 483 -11.55 31.95 -21.81
N PHE A 484 -11.35 31.05 -22.77
CA PHE A 484 -12.20 29.88 -22.97
C PHE A 484 -12.13 28.91 -21.78
N LEU A 485 -10.91 28.54 -21.34
CA LEU A 485 -10.70 27.66 -20.20
C LEU A 485 -11.26 28.23 -18.89
N GLU A 486 -11.09 29.53 -18.66
CA GLU A 486 -11.62 30.27 -17.50
C GLU A 486 -13.15 30.20 -17.44
N THR A 487 -13.81 30.49 -18.57
CA THR A 487 -15.28 30.48 -18.67
C THR A 487 -15.82 29.05 -18.53
N LEU A 488 -15.19 28.08 -19.21
CA LEU A 488 -15.59 26.67 -19.12
C LEU A 488 -15.44 26.12 -17.69
N ALA A 489 -14.35 26.49 -17.01
CA ALA A 489 -14.11 26.08 -15.63
C ALA A 489 -15.19 26.62 -14.69
N PHE A 490 -15.54 27.90 -14.83
CA PHE A 490 -16.58 28.54 -14.03
C PHE A 490 -17.96 27.89 -14.23
N LEU A 491 -18.37 27.68 -15.49
CA LEU A 491 -19.65 27.02 -15.80
C LEU A 491 -19.67 25.57 -15.28
N GLY A 492 -18.58 24.83 -15.47
CA GLY A 492 -18.45 23.48 -14.92
C GLY A 492 -18.54 23.46 -13.38
N MET A 493 -17.92 24.42 -12.68
CA MET A 493 -18.03 24.53 -11.23
C MET A 493 -19.45 24.92 -10.77
N GLN A 494 -20.15 25.74 -11.54
CA GLN A 494 -21.54 26.15 -11.26
C GLN A 494 -22.52 24.98 -11.44
N GLU A 495 -22.37 24.16 -12.47
CA GLU A 495 -23.18 22.96 -12.71
C GLU A 495 -22.72 21.74 -11.88
N ASN A 496 -21.75 21.92 -10.97
CA ASN A 496 -21.16 20.85 -10.17
C ASN A 496 -20.45 19.75 -11.00
N ALA A 497 -20.16 20.03 -12.29
CA ALA A 497 -19.67 19.10 -13.29
C ALA A 497 -18.13 19.00 -13.33
N ILE A 498 -17.63 17.76 -13.26
CA ILE A 498 -16.21 17.41 -13.47
C ILE A 498 -15.99 16.97 -14.92
N ILE A 499 -16.94 16.17 -15.45
CA ILE A 499 -17.06 15.87 -16.87
C ILE A 499 -17.83 17.01 -17.53
N LEU A 500 -17.25 17.59 -18.57
CA LEU A 500 -17.74 18.77 -19.25
C LEU A 500 -18.39 18.34 -20.58
N PRO A 501 -19.73 18.28 -20.65
CA PRO A 501 -20.42 17.87 -21.86
C PRO A 501 -20.26 18.88 -23.01
N PRO A 502 -20.45 18.44 -24.27
CA PRO A 502 -20.42 19.32 -25.44
C PRO A 502 -21.36 20.53 -25.33
N LYS A 503 -22.47 20.40 -24.59
CA LYS A 503 -23.39 21.49 -24.30
C LYS A 503 -22.69 22.66 -23.60
N LEU A 504 -21.88 22.38 -22.58
CA LEU A 504 -21.11 23.38 -21.85
C LEU A 504 -20.03 24.02 -22.74
N LEU A 505 -19.41 23.25 -23.64
CA LEU A 505 -18.46 23.80 -24.62
C LEU A 505 -19.14 24.74 -25.60
N LYS A 506 -20.36 24.41 -26.07
CA LYS A 506 -21.18 25.27 -26.94
C LYS A 506 -21.61 26.54 -26.22
N GLU A 507 -22.00 26.44 -24.95
CA GLU A 507 -22.33 27.60 -24.11
C GLU A 507 -21.11 28.50 -23.89
N THR A 508 -19.97 27.93 -23.52
CA THR A 508 -18.69 28.64 -23.38
C THR A 508 -18.31 29.36 -24.67
N LYS A 509 -18.47 28.69 -25.82
CA LYS A 509 -18.21 29.28 -27.14
C LYS A 509 -19.08 30.50 -27.40
N ASN A 510 -20.37 30.43 -27.05
CA ASN A 510 -21.30 31.55 -27.22
C ASN A 510 -20.92 32.73 -26.31
N GLU A 511 -20.46 32.46 -25.08
CA GLU A 511 -20.03 33.52 -24.14
C GLU A 511 -18.69 34.16 -24.49
N THR A 512 -17.78 33.42 -25.13
CA THR A 512 -16.39 33.87 -25.42
C THR A 512 -16.17 34.32 -26.86
N GLY A 513 -17.06 33.96 -27.80
CA GLY A 513 -16.90 34.25 -29.22
C GLY A 513 -15.78 33.45 -29.90
N TYR A 514 -15.34 32.33 -29.30
CA TYR A 514 -14.24 31.50 -29.79
C TYR A 514 -14.60 30.81 -31.13
N SER A 515 -13.70 30.84 -32.12
CA SER A 515 -13.95 30.26 -33.46
C SER A 515 -13.87 28.74 -33.45
N SER A 516 -14.59 28.08 -34.38
CA SER A 516 -14.58 26.62 -34.49
C SER A 516 -13.28 26.07 -35.08
N ASP A 517 -12.55 26.88 -35.85
CA ASP A 517 -11.27 26.50 -36.46
C ASP A 517 -10.12 26.49 -35.45
N ASP A 518 -10.31 27.13 -34.28
CA ASP A 518 -9.27 27.32 -33.26
C ASP A 518 -9.28 26.24 -32.16
N TYR A 519 -10.28 25.34 -32.10
CA TYR A 519 -10.36 24.26 -31.07
C TYR A 519 -9.10 23.39 -30.99
N THR A 520 -8.46 23.17 -32.14
CA THR A 520 -7.19 22.45 -32.20
C THR A 520 -6.11 23.12 -31.34
N GLN A 521 -6.11 24.45 -31.23
CA GLN A 521 -5.15 25.18 -30.40
C GLN A 521 -5.45 25.01 -28.91
N LEU A 522 -6.73 25.08 -28.52
CA LEU A 522 -7.20 24.86 -27.15
C LEU A 522 -6.73 23.50 -26.57
N PHE A 523 -6.93 22.41 -27.31
CA PHE A 523 -6.51 21.07 -26.86
C PHE A 523 -5.00 20.90 -26.83
N ASN A 524 -4.30 21.56 -27.74
CA ASN A 524 -2.84 21.53 -27.79
C ASN A 524 -2.16 22.27 -26.62
N VAL A 525 -2.89 23.06 -25.82
CA VAL A 525 -2.37 23.61 -24.55
C VAL A 525 -2.16 22.48 -23.52
N GLY A 526 -2.91 21.38 -23.63
CA GLY A 526 -2.75 20.19 -22.79
C GLY A 526 -3.39 20.27 -21.40
N ILE A 527 -4.20 21.31 -21.15
CA ILE A 527 -4.95 21.52 -19.90
C ILE A 527 -6.29 20.78 -19.93
N LEU A 528 -6.94 20.78 -21.11
CA LEU A 528 -8.22 20.14 -21.36
C LEU A 528 -7.97 18.85 -22.15
N LYS A 529 -8.51 17.73 -21.69
CA LYS A 529 -8.40 16.41 -22.34
C LYS A 529 -9.75 15.93 -22.86
N SER A 530 -9.71 15.20 -23.98
CA SER A 530 -10.85 14.48 -24.56
C SER A 530 -10.77 12.99 -24.23
N TYR A 531 -11.90 12.29 -24.19
CA TYR A 531 -12.01 10.90 -23.68
C TYR A 531 -11.59 9.79 -24.66
N ASP A 532 -11.14 10.11 -25.87
CA ASP A 532 -10.90 9.10 -26.92
C ASP A 532 -9.47 9.23 -27.49
N ASP A 533 -8.61 8.24 -27.24
CA ASP A 533 -7.15 8.21 -27.55
C ASP A 533 -6.81 8.19 -29.06
N ARG A 534 -7.80 8.37 -29.94
CA ARG A 534 -7.55 8.46 -31.38
C ARG A 534 -7.01 9.85 -31.72
N LEU A 535 -5.89 9.86 -32.47
CA LEU A 535 -5.10 11.01 -32.94
C LEU A 535 -5.83 12.37 -32.90
N ILE A 536 -5.25 13.28 -32.11
CA ILE A 536 -5.62 14.69 -31.95
C ILE A 536 -5.53 15.40 -33.32
N GLY A 537 -6.63 16.01 -33.80
CA GLY A 537 -6.57 16.94 -34.93
C GLY A 537 -7.81 17.15 -35.81
N THR A 538 -9.07 16.92 -35.39
CA THR A 538 -10.23 17.25 -36.26
C THR A 538 -11.43 17.89 -35.53
N CYS A 539 -12.22 18.70 -36.26
CA CYS A 539 -13.42 19.41 -35.78
C CYS A 539 -14.50 18.52 -35.10
N ILE A 540 -14.37 17.19 -35.19
CA ILE A 540 -15.19 16.17 -34.53
C ILE A 540 -14.97 16.19 -32.98
N GLU A 541 -13.89 16.81 -32.51
CA GLU A 541 -13.53 16.89 -31.09
C GLU A 541 -14.44 17.80 -30.25
N ALA A 542 -15.02 18.86 -30.81
CA ALA A 542 -15.91 19.78 -30.08
C ALA A 542 -17.26 19.15 -29.68
N GLU A 543 -17.56 17.96 -30.22
CA GLU A 543 -18.77 17.17 -29.93
C GLU A 543 -18.53 16.06 -28.90
N LYS A 544 -17.31 15.99 -28.33
CA LYS A 544 -16.93 15.02 -27.29
C LYS A 544 -17.07 15.61 -25.88
N ASP A 545 -17.15 14.74 -24.89
CA ASP A 545 -17.02 15.14 -23.48
C ASP A 545 -15.55 15.51 -23.18
N HIS A 546 -15.34 16.40 -22.21
CA HIS A 546 -14.00 16.87 -21.82
C HIS A 546 -13.80 16.91 -20.32
N TYR A 547 -12.55 17.06 -19.88
CA TYR A 547 -12.21 17.28 -18.48
C TYR A 547 -10.88 18.02 -18.33
N PHE A 548 -10.72 18.74 -17.22
CA PHE A 548 -9.45 19.36 -16.85
C PHE A 548 -8.45 18.31 -16.35
N LEU A 549 -7.17 18.53 -16.61
CA LEU A 549 -6.04 17.69 -16.16
C LEU A 549 -6.15 17.24 -14.69
N HIS A 550 -6.60 18.15 -13.82
CA HIS A 550 -6.95 17.90 -12.44
C HIS A 550 -7.98 18.94 -11.95
N LEU A 551 -8.79 18.59 -10.94
CA LEU A 551 -9.82 19.50 -10.40
C LEU A 551 -9.24 20.85 -9.92
N SER A 552 -8.02 20.84 -9.36
CA SER A 552 -7.35 22.09 -8.96
C SER A 552 -7.03 23.03 -10.12
N PHE A 553 -6.87 22.54 -11.36
CA PHE A 553 -6.80 23.41 -12.53
C PHE A 553 -8.15 24.03 -12.81
N GLN A 554 -9.24 23.26 -12.75
CA GLN A 554 -10.60 23.82 -12.87
C GLN A 554 -10.87 24.86 -11.78
N GLU A 555 -10.45 24.62 -10.53
CA GLU A 555 -10.58 25.58 -9.42
C GLU A 555 -9.72 26.85 -9.66
N HIS A 556 -8.49 26.69 -10.14
CA HIS A 556 -7.61 27.81 -10.49
C HIS A 556 -8.14 28.65 -11.65
N PHE A 557 -8.65 28.02 -12.72
CA PHE A 557 -9.25 28.72 -13.86
C PHE A 557 -10.57 29.40 -13.48
N THR A 558 -11.36 28.80 -12.59
CA THR A 558 -12.54 29.45 -12.00
C THR A 558 -12.14 30.70 -11.21
N ALA A 559 -11.04 30.64 -10.45
CA ALA A 559 -10.54 31.80 -9.72
C ALA A 559 -10.09 32.94 -10.67
N ARG A 560 -9.41 32.60 -11.77
CA ARG A 560 -9.05 33.59 -12.82
C ARG A 560 -10.28 34.23 -13.45
N TYR A 561 -11.32 33.45 -13.75
CA TYR A 561 -12.60 33.97 -14.23
C TYR A 561 -13.20 34.97 -13.24
N LEU A 562 -13.25 34.62 -11.95
CA LEU A 562 -13.80 35.50 -10.91
C LEU A 562 -13.00 36.80 -10.79
N VAL A 563 -11.67 36.75 -10.83
CA VAL A 563 -10.81 37.95 -10.81
C VAL A 563 -11.08 38.84 -12.03
N ASN A 564 -11.17 38.25 -13.21
CA ASN A 564 -11.46 38.99 -14.45
C ASN A 564 -12.87 39.62 -14.40
N ALA A 565 -13.87 38.87 -13.92
CA ALA A 565 -15.25 39.34 -13.77
C ALA A 565 -15.40 40.45 -12.71
N LEU A 566 -14.62 40.42 -11.63
CA LEU A 566 -14.61 41.48 -10.61
C LEU A 566 -14.01 42.80 -11.12
N ASN A 567 -13.10 42.73 -12.09
CA ASN A 567 -12.52 43.88 -12.77
C ASN A 567 -13.40 44.44 -13.91
N ASP A 568 -14.48 43.73 -14.27
CA ASP A 568 -15.42 44.13 -15.32
C ASP A 568 -16.55 45.04 -14.77
N GLU A 569 -17.21 45.81 -15.63
CA GLU A 569 -18.39 46.65 -15.29
C GLU A 569 -19.73 46.02 -15.73
N THR A 570 -19.73 44.75 -16.12
CA THR A 570 -20.86 44.05 -16.76
C THR A 570 -21.64 43.12 -15.81
N ASP A 571 -22.64 42.42 -16.35
CA ASP A 571 -23.41 41.33 -15.69
C ASP A 571 -22.50 40.23 -15.10
N LYS A 572 -21.29 40.03 -15.66
CA LYS A 572 -20.29 39.08 -15.14
C LYS A 572 -19.87 39.43 -13.70
N LYS A 573 -19.79 40.73 -13.37
CA LYS A 573 -19.47 41.21 -12.03
C LYS A 573 -20.52 40.78 -11.01
N THR A 574 -21.80 40.93 -11.35
CA THR A 574 -22.91 40.52 -10.48
C THR A 574 -22.93 39.00 -10.30
N LYS A 575 -22.70 38.22 -11.38
CA LYS A 575 -22.56 36.75 -11.29
C LYS A 575 -21.43 36.35 -10.33
N ALA A 576 -20.26 36.97 -10.44
CA ALA A 576 -19.11 36.68 -9.57
C ALA A 576 -19.38 37.01 -8.09
N ILE A 577 -19.96 38.18 -7.79
CA ILE A 577 -20.32 38.57 -6.42
C ILE A 577 -21.31 37.55 -5.83
N ASN A 578 -22.34 37.18 -6.58
CA ASN A 578 -23.37 36.26 -6.10
C ASN A 578 -22.79 34.86 -5.84
N PHE A 579 -21.90 34.40 -6.73
CA PHE A 579 -21.18 33.14 -6.56
C PHE A 579 -20.35 33.13 -5.25
N ILE A 580 -19.58 34.19 -4.99
CA ILE A 580 -18.79 34.31 -3.75
C ILE A 580 -19.71 34.29 -2.51
N LYS A 581 -20.80 35.05 -2.52
CA LYS A 581 -21.75 35.13 -1.39
C LYS A 581 -22.37 33.77 -1.05
N VAL A 582 -22.80 33.04 -2.07
CA VAL A 582 -23.48 31.74 -1.90
C VAL A 582 -22.49 30.65 -1.48
N HIS A 583 -21.28 30.66 -2.02
CA HIS A 583 -20.37 29.53 -1.91
C HIS A 583 -19.19 29.71 -0.94
N ARG A 584 -18.96 30.91 -0.35
CA ARG A 584 -17.82 31.19 0.55
C ARG A 584 -17.59 30.23 1.71
N TYR A 585 -18.63 29.60 2.25
CA TYR A 585 -18.50 28.60 3.33
C TYR A 585 -18.62 27.16 2.86
N ASN A 586 -18.83 26.95 1.56
CA ASN A 586 -18.85 25.62 0.99
C ASN A 586 -17.41 25.16 0.71
N LYS A 587 -17.01 24.11 1.41
CA LYS A 587 -15.67 23.51 1.33
C LYS A 587 -15.23 23.17 -0.10
N ARG A 588 -16.15 22.88 -1.03
CA ARG A 588 -15.85 22.62 -2.45
C ARG A 588 -15.17 23.81 -3.14
N PHE A 589 -15.40 25.02 -2.68
CA PHE A 589 -14.91 26.25 -3.32
C PHE A 589 -13.83 26.96 -2.51
N GLU A 590 -13.41 26.39 -1.37
CA GLU A 590 -12.39 26.96 -0.50
C GLU A 590 -11.08 27.26 -1.26
N LEU A 591 -10.63 26.33 -2.10
CA LEU A 591 -9.42 26.51 -2.91
C LEU A 591 -9.61 27.56 -4.01
N VAL A 592 -10.82 27.69 -4.56
CA VAL A 592 -11.16 28.74 -5.54
C VAL A 592 -10.94 30.12 -4.92
N PHE A 593 -11.51 30.39 -3.74
CA PHE A 593 -11.36 31.71 -3.10
C PHE A 593 -9.93 31.99 -2.64
N THR A 594 -9.22 30.94 -2.23
CA THR A 594 -7.79 30.99 -1.91
C THR A 594 -6.98 31.43 -3.14
N PHE A 595 -7.24 30.84 -4.31
CA PHE A 595 -6.64 31.25 -5.58
C PHE A 595 -7.05 32.66 -6.03
N VAL A 596 -8.31 33.06 -5.82
CA VAL A 596 -8.78 34.43 -6.13
C VAL A 596 -7.93 35.45 -5.37
N SER A 597 -7.72 35.23 -4.07
CA SER A 597 -6.91 36.13 -3.25
C SER A 597 -5.47 36.26 -3.76
N GLY A 598 -4.82 35.14 -4.11
CA GLY A 598 -3.46 35.17 -4.66
C GLY A 598 -3.37 35.86 -6.03
N LEU A 599 -4.34 35.63 -6.92
CA LEU A 599 -4.37 36.23 -8.27
C LEU A 599 -4.66 37.74 -8.24
N LEU A 600 -5.41 38.22 -7.25
CA LEU A 600 -5.69 39.64 -7.06
C LEU A 600 -4.41 40.46 -6.80
N ASN A 601 -3.38 39.87 -6.22
CA ASN A 601 -2.11 40.54 -5.90
C ASN A 601 -1.27 40.88 -7.16
N ASP A 602 -1.34 40.05 -8.21
CA ASP A 602 -0.42 40.15 -9.34
C ASP A 602 -0.85 41.16 -10.42
N ASN A 603 -2.16 41.46 -10.60
CA ASN A 603 -2.65 42.26 -11.75
C ASN A 603 -4.06 42.91 -11.59
N SER A 604 -4.58 43.14 -10.38
CA SER A 604 -5.96 43.66 -10.20
C SER A 604 -6.06 45.12 -9.76
N THR A 605 -7.19 45.76 -10.07
CA THR A 605 -7.48 47.14 -9.65
C THR A 605 -7.80 47.21 -8.14
N GLU A 606 -7.50 48.35 -7.49
CA GLU A 606 -7.84 48.54 -6.07
C GLU A 606 -9.35 48.35 -5.80
N GLN A 607 -10.19 48.64 -6.79
CA GLN A 607 -11.65 48.45 -6.72
C GLN A 607 -12.05 46.98 -6.64
N SER A 608 -11.46 46.09 -7.44
CA SER A 608 -11.80 44.65 -7.42
C SER A 608 -11.27 43.95 -6.17
N ILE A 609 -10.10 44.36 -5.68
CA ILE A 609 -9.56 43.91 -4.39
C ILE A 609 -10.53 44.26 -3.26
N ASN A 610 -10.95 45.53 -3.16
CA ASN A 610 -11.88 45.98 -2.13
C ASN A 610 -13.24 45.29 -2.26
N LEU A 611 -13.72 45.06 -3.49
CA LEU A 611 -14.99 44.39 -3.73
C LEU A 611 -14.98 42.92 -3.29
N PHE A 612 -13.91 42.19 -3.58
CA PHE A 612 -13.74 40.80 -3.15
C PHE A 612 -13.77 40.69 -1.62
N TRP A 613 -12.93 41.46 -0.93
CA TRP A 613 -12.84 41.42 0.53
C TRP A 613 -14.12 41.90 1.22
N LYS A 614 -14.75 42.95 0.71
CA LYS A 614 -16.05 43.40 1.18
C LYS A 614 -17.10 42.28 1.05
N THR A 615 -17.17 41.63 -0.11
CA THR A 615 -18.11 40.52 -0.35
C THR A 615 -17.84 39.32 0.56
N LEU A 616 -16.56 39.04 0.86
CA LEU A 616 -16.18 37.97 1.77
C LEU A 616 -16.62 38.25 3.21
N LEU A 617 -16.53 39.51 3.65
CA LEU A 617 -16.88 40.00 4.99
C LEU A 617 -18.37 40.31 5.21
N GLU A 618 -19.16 40.49 4.15
CA GLU A 618 -20.58 40.84 4.28
C GLU A 618 -21.39 39.77 5.03
N GLU A 619 -22.48 40.13 5.70
CA GLU A 619 -23.38 39.16 6.35
C GLU A 619 -24.10 38.25 5.32
N PRO A 620 -24.48 37.00 5.69
CA PRO A 620 -24.37 36.36 7.00
C PRO A 620 -22.98 35.74 7.26
N LEU A 621 -22.44 35.96 8.46
CA LEU A 621 -21.20 35.34 8.91
C LEU A 621 -21.45 33.91 9.43
N ASP A 622 -20.42 33.07 9.41
CA ASP A 622 -20.46 31.75 10.07
C ASP A 622 -20.83 31.92 11.56
N ILE A 623 -21.86 31.18 12.02
CA ILE A 623 -22.42 31.29 13.38
C ILE A 623 -21.36 31.00 14.46
N ILE A 624 -20.39 30.13 14.15
CA ILE A 624 -19.29 29.76 15.06
C ILE A 624 -18.06 30.66 14.83
N GLY A 625 -17.97 31.32 13.67
CA GLY A 625 -16.88 32.21 13.27
C GLY A 625 -15.59 31.51 12.79
N ILE A 626 -15.45 30.21 13.00
CA ILE A 626 -14.19 29.47 12.73
C ILE A 626 -13.98 29.23 11.24
N LYS A 627 -15.03 28.90 10.46
CA LYS A 627 -14.90 28.70 9.01
C LYS A 627 -14.58 30.01 8.30
N HIS A 628 -15.16 31.09 8.80
CA HIS A 628 -14.88 32.44 8.32
C HIS A 628 -13.41 32.82 8.59
N LEU A 629 -12.91 32.57 9.80
CA LEU A 629 -11.52 32.83 10.16
C LEU A 629 -10.52 31.99 9.35
N GLN A 630 -10.84 30.70 9.12
CA GLN A 630 -10.03 29.79 8.29
C GLN A 630 -9.85 30.33 6.86
N LEU A 631 -10.97 30.69 6.23
CA LEU A 631 -10.98 31.24 4.89
C LEU A 631 -10.16 32.55 4.81
N ILE A 632 -10.32 33.44 5.79
CA ILE A 632 -9.55 34.70 5.86
C ILE A 632 -8.05 34.41 5.97
N VAL A 633 -7.63 33.53 6.88
CA VAL A 633 -6.21 33.17 7.07
C VAL A 633 -5.64 32.59 5.77
N TYR A 634 -6.37 31.75 5.05
CA TYR A 634 -5.91 31.17 3.79
C TYR A 634 -5.81 32.20 2.67
N CYS A 635 -6.81 33.07 2.53
CA CYS A 635 -6.78 34.15 1.57
C CYS A 635 -5.65 35.16 1.85
N ILE A 636 -5.39 35.52 3.12
CA ILE A 636 -4.29 36.45 3.48
C ILE A 636 -2.93 35.83 3.14
N ASP A 637 -2.73 34.55 3.48
CA ASP A 637 -1.46 33.86 3.23
C ASP A 637 -1.11 33.78 1.73
N GLU A 638 -2.12 33.63 0.87
CA GLU A 638 -1.94 33.61 -0.59
C GLU A 638 -1.85 35.01 -1.21
N GLY A 639 -2.64 35.97 -0.71
CA GLY A 639 -2.71 37.33 -1.26
C GLY A 639 -1.57 38.24 -0.83
N GLY A 640 -0.87 37.92 0.27
CA GLY A 640 0.19 38.75 0.85
C GLY A 640 -0.29 40.09 1.43
N CYS A 641 0.64 40.88 1.98
CA CYS A 641 0.35 42.15 2.67
C CYS A 641 -0.07 43.33 1.77
N ASN A 642 -0.21 43.11 0.45
CA ASN A 642 -0.54 44.15 -0.52
C ASN A 642 -2.06 44.44 -0.63
N VAL A 643 -2.88 43.81 0.21
CA VAL A 643 -4.29 44.18 0.38
C VAL A 643 -4.34 45.67 0.78
N SER A 644 -5.13 46.48 0.07
CA SER A 644 -5.34 47.91 0.39
C SER A 644 -5.44 48.10 1.90
N LEU A 645 -4.54 48.94 2.45
CA LEU A 645 -4.27 49.18 3.88
C LEU A 645 -5.51 49.35 4.77
N SER A 646 -6.67 49.68 4.18
CA SER A 646 -7.92 49.95 4.89
C SER A 646 -8.54 48.70 5.54
N HIS A 647 -8.69 47.59 4.82
CA HIS A 647 -9.37 46.40 5.33
C HIS A 647 -8.39 45.40 5.96
N TYR A 648 -7.15 45.33 5.47
CA TYR A 648 -6.10 44.43 6.00
C TYR A 648 -5.86 44.62 7.50
N CYS A 649 -5.83 45.86 7.98
CA CYS A 649 -5.70 46.18 9.39
C CYS A 649 -6.90 45.69 10.23
N GLU A 650 -8.13 45.81 9.71
CA GLU A 650 -9.35 45.32 10.37
C GLU A 650 -9.35 43.78 10.48
N PHE A 651 -8.88 43.09 9.43
CA PHE A 651 -8.71 41.63 9.42
C PHE A 651 -7.61 41.16 10.37
N LEU A 652 -6.42 41.79 10.33
CA LEU A 652 -5.34 41.48 11.25
C LEU A 652 -5.78 41.68 12.70
N ASN A 653 -6.48 42.79 12.99
CA ASN A 653 -7.06 43.02 14.31
C ASN A 653 -8.09 41.94 14.69
N THR A 654 -8.89 41.47 13.75
CA THR A 654 -9.83 40.36 13.97
C THR A 654 -9.07 39.08 14.35
N VAL A 655 -8.04 38.71 13.58
CA VAL A 655 -7.18 37.54 13.88
C VAL A 655 -6.50 37.70 15.24
N ILE A 656 -5.94 38.89 15.54
CA ILE A 656 -5.30 39.22 16.82
C ILE A 656 -6.29 39.08 17.98
N ASN A 657 -7.52 39.58 17.83
CA ASN A 657 -8.55 39.48 18.85
C ASN A 657 -8.97 38.02 19.09
N TRP A 658 -9.07 37.22 18.03
CA TRP A 658 -9.33 35.78 18.15
C TRP A 658 -8.18 35.04 18.85
N ILE A 659 -6.92 35.38 18.55
CA ILE A 659 -5.75 34.83 19.24
C ILE A 659 -5.81 35.20 20.73
N ARG A 660 -6.00 36.49 21.06
CA ARG A 660 -6.12 36.98 22.45
C ARG A 660 -7.25 36.26 23.20
N TYR A 661 -8.43 36.16 22.59
CA TYR A 661 -9.59 35.48 23.16
C TYR A 661 -9.34 33.97 23.38
N SER A 662 -8.65 33.31 22.44
CA SER A 662 -8.29 31.88 22.57
C SER A 662 -7.24 31.60 23.66
N ILE A 663 -6.38 32.57 23.94
CA ILE A 663 -5.39 32.51 25.02
C ILE A 663 -6.06 32.79 26.36
N SER A 664 -6.99 33.76 26.43
CA SER A 664 -7.66 34.14 27.67
C SER A 664 -8.71 33.15 28.19
N GLU A 665 -9.51 32.50 27.33
CA GLU A 665 -10.66 31.67 27.78
C GLU A 665 -10.38 30.16 27.94
N ASN A 666 -9.15 29.69 27.78
CA ASN A 666 -8.73 28.30 28.01
C ASN A 666 -9.56 27.18 27.32
N HIS A 667 -10.36 27.50 26.30
CA HIS A 667 -11.10 26.51 25.51
C HIS A 667 -10.17 25.74 24.55
N HIS A 668 -9.79 24.53 24.96
CA HIS A 668 -8.81 23.66 24.28
C HIS A 668 -9.14 23.41 22.78
N ASP A 669 -10.41 23.14 22.44
CA ASP A 669 -10.81 22.78 21.07
C ASP A 669 -10.74 23.97 20.10
N ARG A 670 -11.14 25.16 20.55
CA ARG A 670 -11.03 26.41 19.77
C ARG A 670 -9.58 26.83 19.56
N ARG A 671 -8.75 26.66 20.60
CA ARG A 671 -7.32 26.93 20.56
C ARG A 671 -6.63 26.05 19.51
N ASN A 672 -6.90 24.75 19.51
CA ASN A 672 -6.34 23.83 18.52
C ASN A 672 -6.83 24.12 17.09
N LEU A 673 -8.11 24.46 16.93
CA LEU A 673 -8.67 24.87 15.63
C LEU A 673 -7.94 26.07 15.01
N LEU A 674 -7.69 27.11 15.81
CA LEU A 674 -6.97 28.29 15.38
C LEU A 674 -5.49 27.99 15.11
N LEU A 675 -4.87 27.20 16.00
CA LEU A 675 -3.48 26.79 15.90
C LEU A 675 -3.20 26.10 14.56
N VAL A 676 -4.07 25.18 14.15
CA VAL A 676 -3.93 24.40 12.91
C VAL A 676 -4.01 25.27 11.65
N SER A 677 -4.80 26.34 11.71
CA SER A 677 -4.90 27.31 10.61
C SER A 677 -3.65 28.19 10.53
N LEU A 678 -3.12 28.62 11.69
CA LEU A 678 -1.94 29.47 11.81
C LEU A 678 -0.63 28.72 11.53
N GLN A 679 -0.49 27.46 11.96
CA GLN A 679 0.66 26.60 11.68
C GLN A 679 0.97 26.50 10.18
N LYS A 680 -0.07 26.63 9.36
CA LYS A 680 0.06 26.55 7.91
C LYS A 680 0.38 27.90 7.27
N SER A 681 0.24 29.01 7.99
CA SER A 681 0.35 30.38 7.47
C SER A 681 1.61 31.07 7.99
N LEU A 682 2.75 30.75 7.38
CA LEU A 682 4.05 31.30 7.79
C LEU A 682 4.15 32.82 7.54
N THR A 683 3.46 33.34 6.52
CA THR A 683 3.53 34.78 6.17
C THR A 683 2.81 35.66 7.20
N LEU A 684 1.68 35.18 7.72
CA LEU A 684 0.86 35.86 8.72
C LEU A 684 1.56 35.89 10.09
N LEU A 685 2.20 34.78 10.49
CA LEU A 685 2.96 34.71 11.74
C LEU A 685 4.15 35.67 11.80
N ASN A 686 4.69 36.04 10.64
CA ASN A 686 5.83 36.96 10.55
C ASN A 686 5.43 38.45 10.54
N GLN A 687 4.14 38.78 10.64
CA GLN A 687 3.67 40.18 10.69
C GLN A 687 4.06 40.85 12.01
N THR A 688 4.47 42.12 11.94
CA THR A 688 4.94 42.89 13.10
C THR A 688 3.91 42.99 14.22
N GLU A 689 2.65 43.20 13.87
CA GLU A 689 1.53 43.42 14.79
C GLU A 689 1.17 42.15 15.57
N ILE A 690 1.25 40.99 14.90
CA ILE A 690 1.02 39.68 15.53
C ILE A 690 2.18 39.36 16.47
N LEU A 691 3.42 39.59 16.04
CA LEU A 691 4.61 39.40 16.88
C LEU A 691 4.62 40.35 18.09
N ASP A 692 4.21 41.62 17.93
CA ASP A 692 4.09 42.59 19.03
C ASP A 692 3.04 42.16 20.05
N MET A 693 1.90 41.65 19.57
CA MET A 693 0.87 41.08 20.44
C MET A 693 1.37 39.85 21.19
N PHE A 694 2.15 38.95 20.57
CA PHE A 694 2.78 37.84 21.29
C PHE A 694 3.78 38.33 22.35
N VAL A 695 4.60 39.35 22.04
CA VAL A 695 5.52 39.95 23.02
C VAL A 695 4.76 40.55 24.20
N GLU A 696 3.63 41.22 23.96
CA GLU A 696 2.75 41.78 25.00
C GLU A 696 2.17 40.67 25.89
N LEU A 697 1.61 39.61 25.29
CA LEU A 697 1.00 38.50 26.04
C LEU A 697 2.03 37.70 26.86
N CYS A 698 3.23 37.46 26.32
CA CYS A 698 4.30 36.78 27.05
C CYS A 698 4.84 37.62 28.22
N LYS A 699 4.75 38.96 28.15
CA LYS A 699 5.13 39.89 29.22
C LYS A 699 4.02 40.19 30.24
N SER A 700 2.84 39.60 30.07
CA SER A 700 1.71 39.81 30.98
C SER A 700 2.09 39.47 32.43
N GLU A 701 1.63 40.29 33.39
CA GLU A 701 1.78 40.01 34.83
C GLU A 701 0.92 38.82 35.29
N ASP A 702 -0.07 38.42 34.49
CA ASP A 702 -0.88 37.23 34.73
C ASP A 702 -0.16 35.96 34.23
N SER A 703 0.29 35.14 35.19
CA SER A 703 0.97 33.85 34.93
C SER A 703 0.18 32.91 33.99
N VAL A 704 -1.16 32.89 34.06
CA VAL A 704 -1.98 31.97 33.25
C VAL A 704 -2.01 32.40 31.78
N ILE A 705 -2.05 33.72 31.54
CA ILE A 705 -2.02 34.31 30.20
C ILE A 705 -0.62 34.14 29.60
N SER A 706 0.43 34.43 30.37
CA SER A 706 1.82 34.24 29.93
C SER A 706 2.09 32.78 29.59
N ASP A 707 1.74 31.83 30.46
CA ASP A 707 1.89 30.38 30.22
C ASP A 707 1.14 29.92 28.97
N SER A 708 -0.11 30.37 28.81
CA SER A 708 -0.94 30.03 27.64
C SER A 708 -0.39 30.64 26.36
N ALA A 709 0.20 31.83 26.41
CA ALA A 709 0.85 32.47 25.28
C ALA A 709 2.12 31.72 24.86
N TYR A 710 2.99 31.35 25.81
CA TYR A 710 4.16 30.51 25.54
C TYR A 710 3.77 29.14 24.99
N LEU A 711 2.73 28.50 25.53
CA LEU A 711 2.21 27.22 25.02
C LEU A 711 1.67 27.35 23.59
N PHE A 712 0.90 28.40 23.32
CA PHE A 712 0.37 28.65 21.99
C PHE A 712 1.48 28.89 20.97
N PHE A 713 2.48 29.70 21.35
CA PHE A 713 3.64 30.02 20.51
C PHE A 713 4.56 28.81 20.28
N SER A 714 4.76 27.95 21.29
CA SER A 714 5.59 26.74 21.19
C SER A 714 5.13 25.76 20.10
N LYS A 715 3.89 25.83 19.65
CA LYS A 715 3.35 24.96 18.61
C LYS A 715 3.31 25.60 17.22
N LEU A 716 3.81 26.82 17.06
CA LEU A 716 3.84 27.55 15.78
C LEU A 716 5.23 27.47 15.14
N PRO A 717 5.32 27.27 13.80
CA PRO A 717 6.59 27.30 13.08
C PRO A 717 6.99 28.76 12.83
N VAL A 718 7.74 29.36 13.76
CA VAL A 718 8.15 30.77 13.65
C VAL A 718 9.48 30.90 12.91
N ILE A 719 9.48 31.65 11.81
CA ILE A 719 10.61 31.76 10.86
C ILE A 719 11.36 33.10 11.01
N ASN A 720 10.91 34.04 11.84
CA ASN A 720 11.54 35.37 11.90
C ASN A 720 12.23 35.70 13.23
N SER A 721 13.55 35.85 13.11
CA SER A 721 14.59 36.21 14.07
C SER A 721 14.50 37.64 14.60
N ARG A 722 13.38 38.00 15.23
CA ARG A 722 13.30 39.28 15.93
C ARG A 722 14.07 39.18 17.27
N LYS A 723 15.07 40.04 17.45
CA LYS A 723 16.03 39.94 18.57
C LYS A 723 15.36 40.07 19.94
N ASP A 724 14.39 40.95 20.08
CA ASP A 724 13.51 41.11 21.25
C ASP A 724 12.73 39.84 21.62
N LEU A 725 12.25 39.04 20.67
CA LEU A 725 11.64 37.74 20.94
C LEU A 725 12.67 36.71 21.40
N ILE A 726 13.83 36.67 20.75
CA ILE A 726 14.97 35.82 21.16
C ILE A 726 15.39 36.19 22.59
N ASP A 727 15.59 37.48 22.87
CA ASP A 727 15.97 38.00 24.18
C ASP A 727 14.88 37.70 25.24
N LEU A 728 13.61 37.73 24.86
CA LEU A 728 12.49 37.38 25.74
C LEU A 728 12.49 35.88 26.08
N HIS A 729 12.69 35.01 25.10
CA HIS A 729 12.82 33.56 25.33
C HIS A 729 14.09 33.24 26.14
N LEU A 730 15.23 33.85 25.84
CA LEU A 730 16.47 33.70 26.62
C LEU A 730 16.33 34.23 28.06
N THR A 731 15.57 35.31 28.25
CA THR A 731 15.24 35.83 29.59
C THR A 731 14.30 34.88 30.33
N ALA A 732 13.31 34.31 29.64
CA ALA A 732 12.41 33.31 30.18
C ALA A 732 13.13 32.01 30.59
N LEU A 733 14.14 31.58 29.83
CA LEU A 733 15.02 30.46 30.20
C LEU A 733 15.84 30.73 31.48
N ARG A 734 16.08 32.00 31.82
CA ARG A 734 16.88 32.42 32.99
C ARG A 734 16.04 32.81 34.21
N LYS A 735 14.81 33.27 34.02
CA LYS A 735 13.99 33.90 35.06
C LYS A 735 12.52 33.45 35.10
N GLY A 736 12.08 32.57 34.19
CA GLY A 736 10.69 32.10 34.11
C GLY A 736 10.38 30.94 35.05
N ASP A 737 9.10 30.71 35.30
CA ASP A 737 8.59 29.54 36.03
C ASP A 737 8.75 28.25 35.19
N GLU A 738 8.59 27.07 35.82
CA GLU A 738 8.90 25.76 35.21
C GLU A 738 8.23 25.53 33.85
N GLN A 739 6.95 25.85 33.74
CA GLN A 739 6.18 25.66 32.51
C GLN A 739 6.60 26.64 31.41
N VAL A 740 6.89 27.89 31.78
CA VAL A 740 7.42 28.93 30.89
C VAL A 740 8.76 28.51 30.31
N MET A 741 9.68 27.96 31.13
CA MET A 741 10.98 27.47 30.68
C MET A 741 10.83 26.32 29.67
N CYS A 742 9.96 25.34 29.95
CA CYS A 742 9.73 24.21 29.06
C CYS A 742 9.16 24.66 27.69
N ASN A 743 8.14 25.52 27.72
CA ASN A 743 7.51 26.04 26.50
C ASN A 743 8.47 26.95 25.71
N ALA A 744 9.33 27.72 26.40
CA ALA A 744 10.36 28.54 25.76
C ALA A 744 11.43 27.69 25.07
N CYS A 745 11.85 26.58 25.67
CA CYS A 745 12.74 25.62 25.02
C CYS A 745 12.10 25.02 23.75
N GLU A 746 10.84 24.58 23.84
CA GLU A 746 10.11 24.02 22.70
C GLU A 746 9.94 25.05 21.57
N ALA A 747 9.64 26.31 21.90
CA ALA A 747 9.58 27.40 20.94
C ALA A 747 10.92 27.63 20.21
N LEU A 748 12.04 27.67 20.94
CA LEU A 748 13.38 27.84 20.36
C LEU A 748 13.80 26.66 19.47
N SER A 749 13.26 25.47 19.71
CA SER A 749 13.49 24.28 18.86
C SER A 749 12.83 24.38 17.47
N ASN A 750 11.83 25.24 17.32
CA ASN A 750 11.07 25.41 16.08
C ASN A 750 11.63 26.51 15.17
N PHE A 751 12.73 27.15 15.56
CA PHE A 751 13.38 28.20 14.78
C PHE A 751 14.12 27.60 13.57
N ASP A 752 14.26 28.38 12.49
CA ASP A 752 14.90 27.91 11.26
C ASP A 752 16.43 27.80 11.39
N GLU A 753 17.06 27.03 10.49
CA GLU A 753 18.52 26.78 10.51
C GLU A 753 19.35 28.08 10.46
N ASN A 754 18.82 29.15 9.86
CA ASN A 754 19.53 30.42 9.70
C ASN A 754 19.40 31.34 10.92
N THR A 755 18.36 31.16 11.75
CA THR A 755 18.13 31.94 12.97
C THR A 755 18.87 31.37 14.18
N ILE A 756 19.25 30.09 14.14
CA ILE A 756 19.99 29.44 15.22
C ILE A 756 21.39 30.05 15.33
N THR A 757 21.56 30.97 16.28
CA THR A 757 22.85 31.60 16.59
C THR A 757 23.56 30.90 17.75
N ASN A 758 24.86 31.15 17.89
CA ASN A 758 25.63 30.68 19.04
C ASN A 758 25.06 31.18 20.38
N GLU A 759 24.36 32.32 20.39
CA GLU A 759 23.71 32.87 21.58
C GLU A 759 22.51 32.01 22.03
N ILE A 760 21.69 31.52 21.08
CA ILE A 760 20.59 30.59 21.35
C ILE A 760 21.13 29.25 21.84
N ILE A 761 22.17 28.73 21.18
CA ILE A 761 22.82 27.47 21.58
C ILE A 761 23.39 27.60 23.00
N ASN A 762 24.08 28.71 23.30
CA ASN A 762 24.63 28.96 24.62
C ASN A 762 23.54 29.08 25.69
N GLY A 763 22.43 29.78 25.41
CA GLY A 763 21.32 29.90 26.33
C GLY A 763 20.62 28.57 26.62
N LEU A 764 20.40 27.73 25.60
CA LEU A 764 19.83 26.39 25.77
C LEU A 764 20.78 25.46 26.54
N VAL A 765 22.09 25.55 26.27
CA VAL A 765 23.10 24.78 26.99
C VAL A 765 23.17 25.23 28.47
N GLU A 766 23.20 26.53 28.76
CA GLU A 766 23.14 27.07 30.12
C GLU A 766 21.89 26.58 30.88
N SER A 767 20.72 26.62 30.23
CA SER A 767 19.47 26.11 30.81
C SER A 767 19.52 24.60 31.07
N ALA A 768 20.13 23.84 30.17
CA ALA A 768 20.33 22.40 30.29
C ALA A 768 21.29 22.00 31.44
N TYR A 769 22.18 22.90 31.85
CA TYR A 769 23.10 22.73 33.00
C TYR A 769 22.56 23.32 34.32
N SER A 770 21.52 24.15 34.29
CA SER A 770 20.97 24.75 35.50
C SER A 770 20.47 23.67 36.49
N GLU A 771 20.76 23.83 37.78
CA GLU A 771 20.30 22.90 38.84
C GLU A 771 18.76 22.92 39.03
N SER A 772 18.07 23.87 38.38
CA SER A 772 16.63 24.07 38.43
C SER A 772 15.86 23.07 37.56
N ASN A 773 15.39 22.00 38.22
CA ASN A 773 14.27 21.12 37.84
C ASN A 773 14.39 20.30 36.53
N PHE A 774 13.68 19.17 36.45
CA PHE A 774 13.85 18.13 35.44
C PHE A 774 13.21 18.47 34.09
N ASN A 775 12.02 19.10 34.10
CA ASN A 775 11.26 19.39 32.87
C ASN A 775 11.87 20.53 32.04
N ALA A 776 12.42 21.57 32.68
CA ALA A 776 13.14 22.63 31.98
C ALA A 776 14.40 22.08 31.27
N ARG A 777 15.16 21.22 31.96
CA ARG A 777 16.29 20.48 31.37
C ARG A 777 15.83 19.62 30.19
N LYS A 778 14.71 18.89 30.34
CA LYS A 778 14.10 18.09 29.26
C LYS A 778 13.84 18.92 28.01
N GLY A 779 13.13 20.02 28.17
CA GLY A 779 12.82 20.92 27.06
C GLY A 779 14.09 21.43 26.39
N ALA A 780 15.08 21.86 27.17
CA ALA A 780 16.34 22.40 26.63
C ALA A 780 17.12 21.35 25.82
N TYR A 781 17.16 20.09 26.28
CA TYR A 781 17.77 19.00 25.53
C TYR A 781 16.98 18.63 24.27
N GLU A 782 15.65 18.54 24.35
CA GLU A 782 14.79 18.28 23.19
C GLU A 782 15.00 19.33 22.10
N ALA A 783 15.11 20.59 22.51
CA ALA A 783 15.40 21.70 21.61
C ALA A 783 16.78 21.58 20.94
N LEU A 784 17.82 21.30 21.73
CA LEU A 784 19.16 21.08 21.22
C LEU A 784 19.25 19.86 20.27
N CYS A 785 18.48 18.80 20.52
CA CYS A 785 18.39 17.65 19.61
C CYS A 785 17.85 18.07 18.24
N LYS A 786 16.71 18.77 18.22
CA LYS A 786 16.08 19.23 16.99
C LYS A 786 16.97 20.22 16.21
N ILE A 787 17.68 21.09 16.92
CA ILE A 787 18.67 22.01 16.34
C ILE A 787 19.84 21.25 15.71
N SER A 788 20.34 20.20 16.35
CA SER A 788 21.48 19.42 15.83
C SER A 788 21.18 18.69 14.51
N GLU A 789 19.91 18.44 14.20
CA GLU A 789 19.47 17.88 12.89
C GLU A 789 19.69 18.87 11.74
N THR A 790 19.77 20.16 12.06
CA THR A 790 19.81 21.26 11.09
C THR A 790 21.17 21.95 10.99
N ALA A 791 21.92 22.07 12.09
CA ALA A 791 23.24 22.72 12.11
C ALA A 791 24.24 21.99 13.02
N THR A 792 25.49 21.78 12.55
CA THR A 792 26.56 21.10 13.32
C THR A 792 27.83 21.95 13.36
N THR A 793 28.31 22.32 14.55
CA THR A 793 29.61 23.00 14.76
C THR A 793 30.53 22.20 15.70
N ASP A 794 31.86 22.34 15.56
CA ASP A 794 32.86 21.64 16.38
C ASP A 794 32.77 21.98 17.88
N GLU A 795 32.32 23.19 18.22
CA GLU A 795 32.13 23.64 19.60
C GLU A 795 30.92 22.95 20.26
N MET A 796 29.88 22.65 19.47
CA MET A 796 28.73 21.84 19.89
C MET A 796 29.18 20.43 20.28
N PHE A 797 30.08 19.82 19.48
CA PHE A 797 30.65 18.48 19.76
C PHE A 797 31.47 18.45 21.06
N GLN A 798 32.30 19.48 21.32
CA GLN A 798 33.11 19.53 22.54
C GLN A 798 32.26 19.67 23.82
N ARG A 799 31.20 20.48 23.80
CA ARG A 799 30.37 20.71 24.98
C ARG A 799 29.33 19.62 25.22
N PHE A 800 28.81 18.96 24.17
CA PHE A 800 28.00 17.75 24.32
C PHE A 800 28.79 16.61 24.96
N GLY A 801 30.07 16.47 24.59
CA GLY A 801 30.99 15.52 25.23
C GLY A 801 31.19 15.76 26.73
N ALA A 802 31.18 17.03 27.15
CA ALA A 802 31.24 17.40 28.57
C ALA A 802 29.91 17.16 29.31
N ALA A 803 28.78 17.50 28.69
CA ALA A 803 27.42 17.36 29.25
C ALA A 803 27.03 15.91 29.54
N LEU A 804 27.54 14.98 28.72
CA LEU A 804 27.33 13.54 28.84
C LEU A 804 27.78 12.95 30.19
N ASN A 805 28.67 13.63 30.92
CA ASN A 805 29.14 13.18 32.23
C ASN A 805 28.16 13.47 33.38
N ASP A 806 27.25 14.44 33.23
CA ASP A 806 26.41 14.96 34.33
C ASP A 806 24.90 14.59 34.21
N LEU A 807 24.47 13.90 33.15
CA LEU A 807 23.04 13.65 32.86
C LEU A 807 22.54 12.24 33.14
N GLY A 808 21.31 12.14 33.67
CA GLY A 808 20.64 10.90 34.01
C GLY A 808 20.09 10.07 32.83
N ASP A 809 19.69 8.83 33.13
CA ASP A 809 19.34 7.74 32.20
C ASP A 809 18.25 8.01 31.15
N TRP A 810 17.44 9.05 31.29
CA TRP A 810 16.19 9.25 30.56
C TRP A 810 16.30 10.11 29.27
N ILE A 811 17.44 10.78 29.04
CA ILE A 811 17.72 11.61 27.83
C ILE A 811 18.43 10.78 26.72
N LYS A 812 18.86 9.56 27.06
CA LYS A 812 19.74 8.69 26.26
C LYS A 812 19.29 8.42 24.81
N PRO A 813 18.01 8.10 24.50
CA PRO A 813 17.58 7.74 23.14
C PRO A 813 17.69 8.85 22.11
N ARG A 814 17.67 10.13 22.55
CA ARG A 814 17.71 11.28 21.66
C ARG A 814 19.13 11.77 21.38
N ILE A 815 20.04 11.64 22.36
CA ILE A 815 21.49 11.86 22.16
C ILE A 815 22.06 10.85 21.15
N ASP A 816 21.50 9.64 21.11
CA ASP A 816 21.82 8.60 20.13
C ASP A 816 21.61 9.06 18.67
N ASN A 817 20.53 9.81 18.40
CA ASN A 817 20.22 10.34 17.06
C ASN A 817 21.22 11.45 16.63
N ILE A 818 21.67 12.27 17.60
CA ILE A 818 22.65 13.34 17.35
C ILE A 818 24.01 12.76 16.95
N LEU A 819 24.50 11.78 17.71
CA LEU A 819 25.77 11.12 17.44
C LEU A 819 25.75 10.35 16.11
N ASP A 820 24.60 9.79 15.75
CA ASP A 820 24.36 9.15 14.46
C ASP A 820 24.48 10.14 13.29
N GLN A 821 23.89 11.33 13.38
CA GLN A 821 23.96 12.32 12.30
C GLN A 821 25.33 13.03 12.19
N MET A 822 26.03 13.22 13.31
CA MET A 822 27.41 13.74 13.32
C MET A 822 28.43 12.75 12.71
N SER A 823 28.07 11.45 12.63
CA SER A 823 28.92 10.42 12.04
C SER A 823 29.10 10.58 10.51
N GLU A 824 28.12 11.15 9.81
CA GLU A 824 28.09 11.26 8.34
C GLU A 824 29.01 12.34 7.74
N LYS A 825 29.43 13.37 8.50
CA LYS A 825 30.01 14.61 7.93
C LYS A 825 31.50 14.92 8.19
N ALA A 826 32.28 14.07 8.88
CA ALA A 826 33.71 14.36 9.17
C ALA A 826 34.65 13.14 9.00
N THR A 827 35.96 13.40 8.78
CA THR A 827 37.00 12.44 8.34
C THR A 827 37.36 11.33 9.36
N ILE A 828 37.42 10.07 8.89
CA ILE A 828 37.34 8.81 9.68
C ILE A 828 38.58 8.48 10.54
N SER A 829 39.80 8.80 10.07
CA SER A 829 41.06 8.40 10.74
C SER A 829 41.37 9.16 12.04
N GLN A 830 41.09 10.46 12.09
CA GLN A 830 41.27 11.27 13.29
C GLN A 830 40.19 10.99 14.36
N LYS A 831 39.02 10.49 13.94
CA LYS A 831 37.89 10.13 14.81
C LYS A 831 38.16 8.89 15.65
N ILE A 832 38.70 7.81 15.06
CA ILE A 832 38.92 6.54 15.79
C ILE A 832 40.02 6.68 16.84
N THR A 833 41.12 7.38 16.54
CA THR A 833 42.21 7.64 17.51
C THR A 833 41.73 8.48 18.69
N LYS A 834 40.84 9.46 18.46
CA LYS A 834 40.24 10.29 19.52
C LYS A 834 39.15 9.55 20.29
N LEU A 835 38.28 8.77 19.64
CA LEU A 835 37.27 7.93 20.29
C LEU A 835 37.91 6.89 21.20
N ILE A 836 39.00 6.25 20.78
CA ILE A 836 39.75 5.31 21.61
C ILE A 836 40.40 6.02 22.81
N SER A 837 40.93 7.24 22.64
CA SER A 837 41.49 8.01 23.77
C SER A 837 40.42 8.50 24.78
N VAL A 838 39.17 8.63 24.36
CA VAL A 838 38.04 9.03 25.23
C VAL A 838 37.50 7.82 26.04
N LEU A 839 37.81 6.59 25.64
CA LEU A 839 37.45 5.37 26.40
C LEU A 839 38.10 5.28 27.79
N ASP A 840 39.09 6.12 28.08
CA ASP A 840 39.76 6.16 29.38
C ASP A 840 38.90 6.73 30.52
N ASN A 841 37.73 7.34 30.25
CA ASN A 841 36.85 7.89 31.30
C ASN A 841 35.41 7.32 31.30
N ARG A 842 34.86 7.16 32.52
CA ARG A 842 33.90 6.10 32.89
C ARG A 842 32.40 6.41 32.68
N SER A 843 31.68 5.54 31.96
CA SER A 843 30.39 4.90 32.36
C SER A 843 30.11 3.65 31.50
N HIS A 844 29.43 2.63 32.04
CA HIS A 844 29.19 1.33 31.37
C HIS A 844 28.30 1.43 30.10
N ARG A 845 27.39 2.41 30.02
CA ARG A 845 26.48 2.56 28.86
C ARG A 845 27.05 3.40 27.72
N PHE A 846 27.96 4.34 27.99
CA PHE A 846 28.69 5.09 26.95
C PHE A 846 29.59 4.17 26.10
N ARG A 847 30.09 3.10 26.72
CA ARG A 847 30.93 2.09 26.09
C ARG A 847 30.19 1.27 25.03
N ASN A 848 28.92 0.91 25.25
CA ASN A 848 28.07 0.17 24.30
C ASN A 848 27.75 0.97 23.02
N LYS A 849 27.69 2.30 23.11
CA LYS A 849 27.36 3.18 21.97
C LYS A 849 28.56 3.44 21.07
N VAL A 850 29.77 3.47 21.64
CA VAL A 850 31.03 3.45 20.85
C VAL A 850 31.17 2.13 20.08
N THR A 851 30.65 1.03 20.64
CA THR A 851 30.52 -0.28 20.00
C THR A 851 29.58 -0.24 18.80
N GLU A 852 28.42 0.40 18.96
CA GLU A 852 27.41 0.63 17.92
C GLU A 852 27.92 1.57 16.81
N ALA A 853 28.68 2.61 17.17
CA ALA A 853 29.35 3.50 16.21
C ALA A 853 30.46 2.78 15.43
N ALA A 854 31.23 1.89 16.08
CA ALA A 854 32.18 1.02 15.40
C ALA A 854 31.48 0.03 14.44
N HIS A 855 30.30 -0.47 14.81
CA HIS A 855 29.44 -1.29 13.94
C HIS A 855 29.00 -0.52 12.69
N LYS A 856 28.55 0.74 12.81
CA LYS A 856 28.19 1.60 11.66
C LYS A 856 29.41 1.96 10.80
N LEU A 857 30.57 2.25 11.41
CA LEU A 857 31.82 2.51 10.69
C LEU A 857 32.33 1.29 9.89
N SER A 858 32.02 0.07 10.35
CA SER A 858 32.32 -1.15 9.59
C SER A 858 31.51 -1.30 8.30
N GLN A 859 30.44 -0.50 8.13
CA GLN A 859 29.65 -0.47 6.90
C GLN A 859 30.28 0.43 5.82
N THR A 860 31.28 1.26 6.16
CA THR A 860 31.82 2.31 5.28
C THR A 860 33.32 2.23 4.94
N ALA A 861 34.13 1.36 5.59
CA ALA A 861 35.55 1.17 5.23
C ALA A 861 36.09 -0.27 5.49
N THR A 862 37.26 -0.61 4.90
CA THR A 862 37.89 -1.95 4.79
C THR A 862 37.96 -2.76 6.10
N ILE A 863 37.18 -3.83 6.16
CA ILE A 863 36.93 -4.73 7.30
C ILE A 863 38.22 -5.35 7.93
N ASN A 864 39.29 -5.56 7.15
CA ASN A 864 40.44 -6.36 7.60
C ASN A 864 41.30 -5.66 8.68
N GLU A 865 41.57 -4.35 8.57
CA GLU A 865 42.42 -3.66 9.56
C GLU A 865 41.72 -3.51 10.93
N ILE A 866 40.39 -3.46 10.93
CA ILE A 866 39.57 -3.45 12.16
C ILE A 866 39.60 -4.83 12.82
N ILE A 867 39.51 -5.92 12.03
CA ILE A 867 39.57 -7.30 12.54
C ILE A 867 40.92 -7.59 13.21
N ASP A 868 42.03 -7.21 12.59
CA ASP A 868 43.38 -7.47 13.13
C ASP A 868 43.57 -6.81 14.50
N ARG A 869 43.12 -5.55 14.64
CA ARG A 869 43.25 -4.79 15.89
C ARG A 869 42.32 -5.30 16.99
N LEU A 870 41.09 -5.70 16.66
CA LEU A 870 40.16 -6.28 17.64
C LEU A 870 40.66 -7.65 18.12
N THR A 871 41.20 -8.48 17.21
CA THR A 871 41.76 -9.79 17.54
C THR A 871 43.00 -9.66 18.43
N TYR A 872 43.91 -8.74 18.12
CA TYR A 872 45.06 -8.43 18.97
C TYR A 872 44.66 -7.89 20.36
N GLY A 873 43.61 -7.07 20.42
CA GLY A 873 43.06 -6.56 21.68
C GLY A 873 42.45 -7.64 22.57
N LEU A 874 41.85 -8.69 22.00
CA LEU A 874 41.37 -9.85 22.76
C LEU A 874 42.51 -10.61 23.46
N GLU A 875 43.74 -10.54 22.96
CA GLU A 875 44.87 -11.25 23.56
C GLU A 875 45.57 -10.43 24.64
N THR A 876 45.70 -9.12 24.42
CA THR A 876 46.62 -8.26 25.17
C THR A 876 45.95 -7.28 26.12
N ALA A 877 44.66 -6.98 25.94
CA ALA A 877 43.99 -5.93 26.71
C ALA A 877 43.51 -6.43 28.09
N PRO A 878 43.30 -5.51 29.07
CA PRO A 878 42.67 -5.83 30.35
C PRO A 878 41.26 -6.44 30.21
N ASP A 879 40.81 -7.15 31.25
CA ASP A 879 39.55 -7.92 31.23
C ASP A 879 38.34 -7.12 30.76
N TYR A 880 38.18 -5.88 31.21
CA TYR A 880 37.06 -5.01 30.83
C TYR A 880 37.10 -4.58 29.35
N ILE A 881 38.29 -4.49 28.74
CA ILE A 881 38.45 -4.21 27.31
C ILE A 881 38.14 -5.47 26.50
N ARG A 882 38.60 -6.64 26.96
CA ARG A 882 38.27 -7.92 26.31
C ARG A 882 36.76 -8.18 26.30
N GLN A 883 36.06 -7.86 27.38
CA GLN A 883 34.59 -7.91 27.45
C GLN A 883 33.94 -7.05 26.35
N ASN A 884 34.37 -5.78 26.22
CA ASN A 884 33.84 -4.88 25.21
C ASN A 884 34.14 -5.37 23.78
N ILE A 885 35.33 -5.93 23.55
CA ILE A 885 35.66 -6.48 22.22
C ILE A 885 34.78 -7.69 21.90
N CYS A 886 34.53 -8.59 22.85
CA CYS A 886 33.57 -9.68 22.67
C CYS A 886 32.16 -9.14 22.37
N GLN A 887 31.74 -8.03 23.00
CA GLN A 887 30.46 -7.37 22.70
C GLN A 887 30.42 -6.81 21.27
N SER A 888 31.48 -6.11 20.83
CA SER A 888 31.60 -5.60 19.46
C SER A 888 31.45 -6.72 18.44
N LEU A 889 32.18 -7.82 18.64
CA LEU A 889 32.15 -8.96 17.74
C LEU A 889 30.79 -9.65 17.74
N ASN A 890 30.10 -9.69 18.88
CA ASN A 890 28.71 -10.16 18.98
C ASN A 890 27.75 -9.26 18.17
N GLU A 891 27.88 -7.94 18.21
CA GLU A 891 27.04 -7.02 17.42
C GLU A 891 27.32 -7.12 15.92
N MET A 892 28.57 -7.33 15.52
CA MET A 892 28.97 -7.52 14.13
C MET A 892 28.50 -8.86 13.52
N GLY A 893 28.34 -9.90 14.35
CA GLY A 893 27.75 -11.18 13.96
C GLY A 893 28.46 -11.88 12.80
N GLY A 894 27.70 -12.52 11.91
CA GLY A 894 28.23 -13.35 10.81
C GLY A 894 29.05 -12.63 9.72
N LYS A 895 29.20 -11.29 9.78
CA LYS A 895 30.01 -10.48 8.85
C LYS A 895 31.51 -10.58 9.14
N VAL A 896 31.89 -10.78 10.40
CA VAL A 896 33.30 -10.88 10.85
C VAL A 896 33.70 -12.30 11.24
N ALA A 897 32.91 -13.30 10.84
CA ALA A 897 33.14 -14.71 11.12
C ALA A 897 34.29 -15.29 10.26
N THR A 898 35.50 -14.78 10.44
CA THR A 898 36.74 -15.34 9.89
C THR A 898 37.29 -16.42 10.84
N ASN A 899 38.10 -17.33 10.31
CA ASN A 899 38.72 -18.38 11.13
C ASN A 899 39.58 -17.81 12.27
N GLU A 900 40.24 -16.68 12.04
CA GLU A 900 41.05 -15.98 13.05
C GLU A 900 40.20 -15.47 14.22
N VAL A 901 39.09 -14.79 13.93
CA VAL A 901 38.17 -14.27 14.96
C VAL A 901 37.51 -15.43 15.72
N ILE A 902 37.07 -16.47 15.00
CA ILE A 902 36.46 -17.66 15.62
C ILE A 902 37.45 -18.35 16.55
N ASN A 903 38.70 -18.54 16.12
CA ASN A 903 39.72 -19.19 16.93
C ASN A 903 40.15 -18.33 18.13
N ALA A 904 40.27 -17.01 17.96
CA ALA A 904 40.59 -16.10 19.06
C ALA A 904 39.49 -16.11 20.15
N LEU A 905 38.22 -16.03 19.75
CA LEU A 905 37.09 -16.16 20.68
C LEU A 905 37.03 -17.55 21.33
N GLY A 906 37.30 -18.62 20.56
CA GLY A 906 37.38 -19.98 21.08
C GLY A 906 38.47 -20.15 22.14
N ASP A 907 39.63 -19.54 21.93
CA ASP A 907 40.74 -19.54 22.89
C ASP A 907 40.38 -18.76 24.17
N ARG A 908 39.62 -17.66 24.05
CA ARG A 908 39.11 -16.93 25.23
C ARG A 908 38.13 -17.78 26.05
N ILE A 909 37.24 -18.53 25.40
CA ILE A 909 36.32 -19.44 26.11
C ILE A 909 37.08 -20.49 26.94
N LEU A 910 38.22 -20.97 26.44
CA LEU A 910 39.03 -21.99 27.12
C LEU A 910 39.97 -21.44 28.19
N LYS A 911 40.64 -20.31 27.91
CA LYS A 911 41.84 -19.89 28.65
C LYS A 911 41.67 -18.61 29.45
N ASP A 912 40.62 -17.81 29.20
CA ASP A 912 40.48 -16.51 29.85
C ASP A 912 40.16 -16.67 31.34
N SER A 913 40.86 -15.92 32.20
CA SER A 913 40.66 -15.96 33.65
C SER A 913 39.33 -15.34 34.10
N ASN A 914 38.71 -14.53 33.24
CA ASN A 914 37.50 -13.80 33.57
C ASN A 914 36.25 -14.52 33.03
N ALA A 915 35.40 -15.02 33.93
CA ALA A 915 34.18 -15.75 33.57
C ALA A 915 33.24 -14.94 32.64
N GLU A 916 33.20 -13.61 32.80
CA GLU A 916 32.35 -12.76 31.96
C GLU A 916 32.88 -12.64 30.52
N VAL A 917 34.22 -12.57 30.35
CA VAL A 917 34.83 -12.60 29.01
C VAL A 917 34.52 -13.93 28.32
N ARG A 918 34.64 -15.05 29.04
CA ARG A 918 34.31 -16.39 28.52
C ARG A 918 32.84 -16.49 28.11
N ARG A 919 31.94 -15.95 28.94
CA ARG A 919 30.49 -15.87 28.68
C ARG A 919 30.17 -15.06 27.42
N MET A 920 30.75 -13.87 27.29
CA MET A 920 30.52 -12.97 26.14
C MET A 920 31.13 -13.53 24.86
N ALA A 921 32.27 -14.22 24.94
CA ALA A 921 32.84 -14.92 23.80
C ALA A 921 31.91 -16.04 23.28
N CYS A 922 31.24 -16.78 24.18
CA CYS A 922 30.21 -17.75 23.77
C CYS A 922 29.05 -17.08 23.03
N GLN A 923 28.59 -15.93 23.52
CA GLN A 923 27.50 -15.18 22.86
C GLN A 923 27.90 -14.68 21.47
N ALA A 924 29.11 -14.12 21.35
CA ALA A 924 29.63 -13.63 20.08
C ALA A 924 29.70 -14.73 19.02
N LEU A 925 30.22 -15.91 19.39
CA LEU A 925 30.25 -17.07 18.49
C LEU A 925 28.84 -17.58 18.15
N GLY A 926 27.89 -17.55 19.09
CA GLY A 926 26.52 -17.98 18.84
C GLY A 926 25.83 -17.13 17.77
N LYS A 927 26.06 -15.81 17.81
CA LYS A 927 25.53 -14.87 16.83
C LYS A 927 26.21 -14.95 15.45
N MET A 928 27.39 -15.56 15.37
CA MET A 928 28.02 -15.93 14.08
C MET A 928 27.36 -17.17 13.45
N GLY A 929 26.53 -17.90 14.20
CA GLY A 929 25.70 -19.01 13.73
C GLY A 929 26.51 -20.15 13.13
N LYS A 930 26.00 -20.74 12.04
CA LYS A 930 26.61 -21.91 11.36
C LYS A 930 28.07 -21.72 10.96
N LYS A 931 28.51 -20.47 10.69
CA LYS A 931 29.92 -20.17 10.32
C LYS A 931 30.91 -20.45 11.45
N ALA A 932 30.47 -20.38 12.71
CA ALA A 932 31.31 -20.68 13.87
C ALA A 932 31.56 -22.19 14.08
N ALA A 933 30.84 -23.07 13.36
CA ALA A 933 30.92 -24.53 13.49
C ALA A 933 32.15 -25.13 12.79
N THR A 934 33.35 -24.58 13.04
CA THR A 934 34.60 -25.17 12.53
C THR A 934 34.97 -26.42 13.34
N LYS A 935 35.65 -27.38 12.73
CA LYS A 935 36.08 -28.62 13.42
C LYS A 935 36.92 -28.33 14.66
N GLU A 936 37.85 -27.38 14.55
CA GLU A 936 38.70 -26.95 15.67
C GLU A 936 37.88 -26.33 16.80
N MET A 937 36.89 -25.49 16.49
CA MET A 937 36.01 -24.88 17.49
C MET A 937 35.14 -25.93 18.19
N ILE A 938 34.58 -26.88 17.43
CA ILE A 938 33.78 -27.99 17.97
C ILE A 938 34.61 -28.84 18.94
N ASP A 939 35.86 -29.16 18.59
CA ASP A 939 36.78 -29.89 19.47
C ASP A 939 37.09 -29.09 20.76
N LYS A 940 37.25 -27.76 20.66
CA LYS A 940 37.43 -26.85 21.81
C LYS A 940 36.18 -26.80 22.72
N LEU A 941 34.97 -26.85 22.17
CA LEU A 941 33.73 -26.80 22.97
C LEU A 941 33.46 -28.09 23.76
N VAL A 942 33.90 -29.25 23.26
CA VAL A 942 33.68 -30.54 23.93
C VAL A 942 34.30 -30.58 25.33
N SER A 943 35.47 -29.98 25.54
CA SER A 943 36.09 -29.93 26.87
C SER A 943 35.39 -28.95 27.83
N THR A 944 34.77 -27.90 27.31
CA THR A 944 34.12 -26.84 28.10
C THR A 944 32.69 -27.21 28.52
N LEU A 945 32.10 -28.26 27.91
CA LEU A 945 30.81 -28.81 28.34
C LEU A 945 30.83 -29.39 29.77
N SER A 946 32.02 -29.70 30.29
CA SER A 946 32.23 -30.20 31.66
C SER A 946 33.03 -29.20 32.51
N ASP A 947 32.90 -27.91 32.22
CA ASP A 947 33.55 -26.85 32.99
C ASP A 947 33.06 -26.86 34.46
N LYS A 948 33.91 -26.35 35.37
CA LYS A 948 33.57 -26.24 36.79
C LYS A 948 32.56 -25.13 37.05
N ASP A 949 32.47 -24.14 36.17
CA ASP A 949 31.56 -23.01 36.28
C ASP A 949 30.23 -23.30 35.56
N ASP A 950 29.14 -23.34 36.34
CA ASP A 950 27.79 -23.58 35.84
C ASP A 950 27.31 -22.52 34.83
N VAL A 951 27.75 -21.26 34.99
CA VAL A 951 27.42 -20.16 34.06
C VAL A 951 28.05 -20.41 32.70
N ILE A 952 29.26 -20.98 32.68
CA ILE A 952 29.96 -21.31 31.45
C ILE A 952 29.35 -22.54 30.79
N LYS A 953 29.02 -23.59 31.56
CA LYS A 953 28.28 -24.75 31.03
C LYS A 953 26.97 -24.30 30.35
N CYS A 954 26.21 -23.40 31.00
CA CYS A 954 25.01 -22.81 30.41
C CYS A 954 25.29 -22.06 29.10
N SER A 955 26.35 -21.25 29.08
CA SER A 955 26.71 -20.41 27.93
C SER A 955 27.17 -21.23 26.74
N VAL A 956 27.90 -22.32 26.97
CA VAL A 956 28.32 -23.28 25.95
C VAL A 956 27.12 -24.06 25.41
N ASN A 957 26.23 -24.54 26.27
CA ASN A 957 24.99 -25.21 25.84
C ASN A 957 24.14 -24.28 24.96
N ARG A 958 24.02 -23.01 25.35
CA ARG A 958 23.33 -21.99 24.55
C ARG A 958 24.01 -21.75 23.20
N LEU A 959 25.33 -21.61 23.18
CA LEU A 959 26.11 -21.48 21.93
C LEU A 959 25.85 -22.66 20.98
N LEU A 960 25.82 -23.89 21.49
CA LEU A 960 25.52 -25.08 20.69
C LEU A 960 24.09 -25.05 20.12
N SER A 961 23.11 -24.57 20.90
CA SER A 961 21.76 -24.32 20.40
C SER A 961 21.73 -23.30 19.28
N ASP A 962 22.48 -22.20 19.39
CA ASP A 962 22.51 -21.09 18.42
C ASP A 962 23.24 -21.49 17.11
N ILE A 963 24.26 -22.35 17.20
CA ILE A 963 24.89 -22.98 16.03
C ILE A 963 23.93 -23.95 15.34
N GLY A 964 23.07 -24.63 16.13
CA GLY A 964 22.04 -25.54 15.66
C GLY A 964 22.59 -26.85 15.08
N GLU A 965 21.92 -27.37 14.06
CA GLU A 965 22.14 -28.71 13.47
C GLU A 965 23.59 -28.99 13.01
N THR A 966 24.42 -27.97 12.76
CA THR A 966 25.83 -28.15 12.35
C THR A 966 26.76 -28.54 13.50
N SER A 967 26.33 -28.36 14.75
CA SER A 967 27.09 -28.76 15.96
C SER A 967 26.81 -30.20 16.42
N GLY A 968 25.80 -30.86 15.83
CA GLY A 968 25.31 -32.19 16.23
C GLY A 968 26.26 -33.34 15.89
N THR A 969 27.37 -33.44 16.61
CA THR A 969 28.28 -34.60 16.56
C THR A 969 27.93 -35.60 17.68
N ASN A 970 28.20 -36.89 17.47
CA ASN A 970 27.95 -37.92 18.49
C ASN A 970 28.59 -37.60 19.84
N ARG A 971 29.79 -37.00 19.84
CA ARG A 971 30.49 -36.56 21.06
C ARG A 971 29.72 -35.47 21.80
N ILE A 972 29.22 -34.46 21.08
CA ILE A 972 28.45 -33.38 21.70
C ILE A 972 27.09 -33.88 22.19
N ILE A 973 26.39 -34.69 21.39
CA ILE A 973 25.09 -35.25 21.76
C ILE A 973 25.20 -36.09 23.05
N HIS A 974 26.23 -36.93 23.16
CA HIS A 974 26.50 -37.70 24.38
C HIS A 974 26.76 -36.78 25.59
N ARG A 975 27.61 -35.76 25.43
CA ARG A 975 27.94 -34.83 26.52
C ARG A 975 26.76 -33.97 26.95
N LEU A 976 25.92 -33.52 26.01
CA LEU A 976 24.67 -32.84 26.34
C LEU A 976 23.67 -33.78 27.02
N GLY A 977 23.67 -35.06 26.65
CA GLY A 977 22.95 -36.09 27.37
C GLY A 977 23.38 -36.19 28.83
N ASP A 978 24.67 -36.05 29.13
CA ASP A 978 25.18 -36.05 30.51
C ASP A 978 24.77 -34.75 31.25
N ALA A 979 24.73 -33.62 30.54
CA ALA A 979 24.30 -32.33 31.08
C ALA A 979 22.80 -32.27 31.42
N LEU A 980 21.97 -33.18 30.90
CA LEU A 980 20.54 -33.31 31.28
C LEU A 980 20.33 -33.77 32.72
N VAL A 981 21.36 -34.32 33.39
CA VAL A 981 21.31 -34.76 34.79
C VAL A 981 22.23 -33.94 35.69
N ASP A 982 22.67 -32.75 35.23
CA ASP A 982 23.51 -31.85 36.00
C ASP A 982 22.80 -31.33 37.26
N THR A 983 23.55 -31.00 38.30
CA THR A 983 23.00 -30.45 39.55
C THR A 983 22.32 -29.10 39.34
N ASP A 984 22.84 -28.27 38.43
CA ASP A 984 22.28 -26.95 38.14
C ASP A 984 21.12 -27.02 37.13
N SER A 985 19.99 -26.41 37.49
CA SER A 985 18.80 -26.42 36.62
C SER A 985 18.97 -25.56 35.37
N GLY A 986 19.83 -24.53 35.41
CA GLY A 986 20.19 -23.74 34.24
C GLY A 986 20.94 -24.57 33.21
N VAL A 987 21.88 -25.42 33.65
CA VAL A 987 22.63 -26.32 32.77
C VAL A 987 21.70 -27.34 32.11
N ARG A 988 20.82 -27.99 32.89
CA ARG A 988 19.82 -28.95 32.37
C ARG A 988 18.88 -28.30 31.35
N ARG A 989 18.41 -27.08 31.63
CA ARG A 989 17.53 -26.31 30.73
C ARG A 989 18.20 -26.00 29.40
N HIS A 990 19.41 -25.44 29.43
CA HIS A 990 20.13 -25.13 28.19
C HIS A 990 20.58 -26.39 27.44
N ALA A 991 20.81 -27.51 28.14
CA ALA A 991 21.07 -28.80 27.49
C ALA A 991 19.85 -29.29 26.70
N CYS A 992 18.63 -29.18 27.25
CA CYS A 992 17.39 -29.45 26.52
C CYS A 992 17.30 -28.57 25.27
N GLN A 993 17.55 -27.27 25.43
CA GLN A 993 17.51 -26.30 24.33
C GLN A 993 18.52 -26.63 23.22
N ALA A 994 19.75 -27.00 23.59
CA ALA A 994 20.81 -27.37 22.65
C ALA A 994 20.47 -28.64 21.85
N LEU A 995 19.96 -29.68 22.53
CA LEU A 995 19.51 -30.90 21.88
C LEU A 995 18.33 -30.62 20.93
N GLY A 996 17.39 -29.76 21.32
CA GLY A 996 16.30 -29.31 20.46
C GLY A 996 16.79 -28.50 19.25
N GLY A 997 17.79 -27.64 19.42
CA GLY A 997 18.43 -26.87 18.33
C GLY A 997 19.18 -27.74 17.31
N MET A 998 19.60 -28.94 17.71
CA MET A 998 20.18 -29.96 16.82
C MET A 998 19.13 -30.77 16.06
N GLY A 999 17.85 -30.70 16.44
CA GLY A 999 16.72 -31.32 15.75
C GLY A 999 16.87 -32.83 15.53
N GLU A 1000 16.57 -33.28 14.31
CA GLU A 1000 16.58 -34.71 13.96
C GLU A 1000 17.95 -35.38 14.14
N LYS A 1001 19.06 -34.65 14.08
CA LYS A 1001 20.41 -35.22 14.30
C LYS A 1001 20.63 -35.70 15.73
N ALA A 1002 19.99 -35.08 16.70
CA ALA A 1002 20.07 -35.50 18.10
C ALA A 1002 19.07 -36.62 18.44
N SER A 1003 18.21 -37.04 17.50
CA SER A 1003 17.09 -37.96 17.73
C SER A 1003 17.55 -39.43 17.82
N THR A 1004 18.42 -39.73 18.77
CA THR A 1004 18.78 -41.10 19.17
C THR A 1004 17.84 -41.59 20.27
N ASN A 1005 17.60 -42.90 20.35
CA ASN A 1005 16.75 -43.48 21.40
C ASN A 1005 17.25 -43.10 22.80
N GLU A 1006 18.57 -43.10 23.01
CA GLU A 1006 19.18 -42.69 24.27
C GLU A 1006 18.88 -41.22 24.62
N THR A 1007 19.00 -40.31 23.65
CA THR A 1007 18.68 -38.89 23.86
C THR A 1007 17.20 -38.67 24.15
N ILE A 1008 16.32 -39.38 23.44
CA ILE A 1008 14.86 -39.33 23.66
C ILE A 1008 14.51 -39.85 25.05
N ASP A 1009 15.10 -40.96 25.51
CA ASP A 1009 14.88 -41.49 26.86
C ASP A 1009 15.40 -40.52 27.93
N ARG A 1010 16.58 -39.91 27.74
CA ARG A 1010 17.14 -38.92 28.67
C ARG A 1010 16.29 -37.64 28.74
N LEU A 1011 15.80 -37.13 27.60
CA LEU A 1011 14.83 -36.02 27.56
C LEU A 1011 13.48 -36.43 28.17
N GLY A 1012 13.07 -37.68 27.96
CA GLY A 1012 11.92 -38.28 28.61
C GLY A 1012 12.04 -38.22 30.13
N ASN A 1013 13.22 -38.42 30.71
CA ASN A 1013 13.43 -38.24 32.15
C ASN A 1013 13.38 -36.75 32.56
N ALA A 1014 13.89 -35.84 31.74
CA ALA A 1014 13.84 -34.39 32.00
C ALA A 1014 12.41 -33.81 32.05
N LEU A 1015 11.42 -34.51 31.49
CA LEU A 1015 10.00 -34.19 31.68
C LEU A 1015 9.52 -34.33 33.13
N GLU A 1016 10.24 -35.06 33.99
CA GLU A 1016 9.94 -35.20 35.43
C GLU A 1016 10.77 -34.23 36.30
N ASP A 1017 11.48 -33.28 35.70
CA ASP A 1017 12.34 -32.38 36.46
C ASP A 1017 11.55 -31.52 37.47
N THR A 1018 12.14 -31.30 38.64
CA THR A 1018 11.59 -30.39 39.66
C THR A 1018 11.39 -28.96 39.14
N ASN A 1019 12.22 -28.51 38.20
CA ASN A 1019 12.19 -27.17 37.62
C ASN A 1019 11.28 -27.11 36.38
N ALA A 1020 10.26 -26.25 36.41
CA ALA A 1020 9.29 -26.11 35.33
C ALA A 1020 9.92 -25.68 34.00
N GLU A 1021 10.95 -24.83 34.01
CA GLU A 1021 11.63 -24.40 32.79
C GLU A 1021 12.40 -25.56 32.13
N VAL A 1022 12.93 -26.50 32.91
CA VAL A 1022 13.56 -27.72 32.35
C VAL A 1022 12.50 -28.59 31.69
N ARG A 1023 11.36 -28.83 32.36
CA ARG A 1023 10.23 -29.59 31.79
C ARG A 1023 9.75 -28.95 30.48
N ARG A 1024 9.56 -27.64 30.45
CA ARG A 1024 9.14 -26.88 29.26
C ARG A 1024 10.10 -27.07 28.08
N HIS A 1025 11.39 -26.83 28.29
CA HIS A 1025 12.38 -26.97 27.21
C HIS A 1025 12.59 -28.42 26.78
N ALA A 1026 12.37 -29.40 27.67
CA ALA A 1026 12.39 -30.81 27.30
C ALA A 1026 11.23 -31.14 26.33
N VAL A 1027 10.01 -30.65 26.61
CA VAL A 1027 8.85 -30.77 25.71
C VAL A 1027 9.15 -30.12 24.35
N GLU A 1028 9.67 -28.90 24.33
CA GLU A 1028 10.03 -28.21 23.07
C GLU A 1028 11.12 -28.94 22.27
N ALA A 1029 12.13 -29.49 22.96
CA ALA A 1029 13.20 -30.24 22.32
C ALA A 1029 12.67 -31.51 21.65
N LEU A 1030 11.78 -32.24 22.33
CA LEU A 1030 11.11 -33.42 21.79
C LEU A 1030 10.24 -33.09 20.57
N GLY A 1031 9.60 -31.91 20.55
CA GLY A 1031 8.89 -31.42 19.36
C GLY A 1031 9.79 -31.18 18.16
N LYS A 1032 10.96 -30.55 18.37
CA LYS A 1032 11.94 -30.29 17.31
C LYS A 1032 12.65 -31.55 16.80
N MET A 1033 12.66 -32.62 17.57
CA MET A 1033 13.13 -33.95 17.15
C MET A 1033 12.15 -34.68 16.22
N GLY A 1034 10.92 -34.17 16.12
CA GLY A 1034 9.91 -34.66 15.19
C GLY A 1034 9.52 -36.12 15.42
N LYS A 1035 9.28 -36.84 14.32
CA LYS A 1035 8.58 -38.14 14.30
C LYS A 1035 9.27 -39.24 15.11
N LYS A 1036 10.58 -39.15 15.33
CA LYS A 1036 11.33 -40.14 16.11
C LYS A 1036 11.05 -40.05 17.62
N ALA A 1037 10.64 -38.88 18.12
CA ALA A 1037 10.32 -38.69 19.53
C ALA A 1037 8.93 -39.25 19.92
N ALA A 1038 8.05 -39.51 18.95
CA ALA A 1038 6.68 -39.98 19.16
C ALA A 1038 6.60 -41.46 19.58
N THR A 1039 7.13 -41.80 20.76
CA THR A 1039 7.02 -43.15 21.35
C THR A 1039 5.85 -43.22 22.32
N ASP A 1040 5.17 -44.36 22.41
CA ASP A 1040 3.99 -44.55 23.28
C ASP A 1040 4.29 -44.16 24.74
N LYS A 1041 5.47 -44.56 25.24
CA LYS A 1041 5.94 -44.22 26.60
C LYS A 1041 6.03 -42.72 26.83
N LEU A 1042 6.52 -41.96 25.85
CA LEU A 1042 6.65 -40.50 25.95
C LEU A 1042 5.29 -39.81 25.85
N ILE A 1043 4.41 -40.30 24.98
CA ILE A 1043 3.09 -39.71 24.79
C ILE A 1043 2.22 -39.92 26.05
N ILE A 1044 2.27 -41.11 26.67
CA ILE A 1044 1.61 -41.35 27.95
C ILE A 1044 2.07 -40.35 29.01
N LYS A 1045 3.39 -40.08 29.04
CA LYS A 1045 3.98 -39.12 29.95
C LYS A 1045 3.53 -37.68 29.66
N LEU A 1046 3.52 -37.26 28.39
CA LEU A 1046 3.02 -35.95 27.97
C LEU A 1046 1.55 -35.75 28.34
N VAL A 1047 0.70 -36.75 28.17
CA VAL A 1047 -0.72 -36.66 28.58
C VAL A 1047 -0.85 -36.45 30.09
N SER A 1048 -0.03 -37.11 30.92
CA SER A 1048 -0.03 -36.87 32.37
C SER A 1048 0.42 -35.45 32.77
N MET A 1049 1.18 -34.78 31.90
CA MET A 1049 1.65 -33.40 32.11
C MET A 1049 0.62 -32.33 31.72
N LEU A 1050 -0.56 -32.71 31.20
CA LEU A 1050 -1.67 -31.76 31.06
C LEU A 1050 -2.16 -31.24 32.41
N SER A 1051 -1.85 -31.96 33.50
CA SER A 1051 -2.09 -31.57 34.89
C SER A 1051 -0.86 -30.96 35.58
N ASP A 1052 0.15 -30.54 34.81
CA ASP A 1052 1.32 -29.87 35.38
C ASP A 1052 0.90 -28.58 36.11
N LYS A 1053 1.65 -28.21 37.16
CA LYS A 1053 1.38 -27.01 37.96
C LYS A 1053 1.73 -25.72 37.22
N ASP A 1054 2.55 -25.80 36.18
CA ASP A 1054 3.03 -24.66 35.42
C ASP A 1054 2.30 -24.52 34.07
N ASP A 1055 1.62 -23.40 33.88
CA ASP A 1055 0.80 -23.12 32.69
C ASP A 1055 1.62 -23.03 31.39
N MET A 1056 2.92 -22.69 31.45
CA MET A 1056 3.76 -22.66 30.24
C MET A 1056 4.16 -24.07 29.81
N VAL A 1057 4.34 -24.98 30.78
CA VAL A 1057 4.57 -26.40 30.51
C VAL A 1057 3.33 -27.03 29.87
N THR A 1058 2.14 -26.83 30.44
CA THR A 1058 0.89 -27.41 29.91
C THR A 1058 0.60 -26.94 28.48
N ARG A 1059 0.77 -25.65 28.17
CA ARG A 1059 0.64 -25.12 26.80
C ARG A 1059 1.64 -25.73 25.83
N SER A 1060 2.89 -25.90 26.26
CA SER A 1060 3.94 -26.52 25.44
C SER A 1060 3.60 -27.98 25.15
N VAL A 1061 3.04 -28.68 26.13
CA VAL A 1061 2.54 -30.06 25.98
C VAL A 1061 1.37 -30.11 24.99
N CYS A 1062 0.38 -29.21 25.08
CA CYS A 1062 -0.74 -29.14 24.13
C CYS A 1062 -0.26 -28.88 22.69
N ASN A 1063 0.68 -27.95 22.54
CA ASN A 1063 1.28 -27.65 21.24
C ASN A 1063 2.02 -28.87 20.68
N LEU A 1064 2.80 -29.56 21.52
CA LEU A 1064 3.52 -30.77 21.12
C LEU A 1064 2.56 -31.89 20.74
N LEU A 1065 1.51 -32.15 21.53
CA LEU A 1065 0.50 -33.16 21.24
C LEU A 1065 -0.24 -32.85 19.94
N GLY A 1066 -0.54 -31.58 19.66
CA GLY A 1066 -1.08 -31.13 18.37
C GLY A 1066 -0.11 -31.31 17.20
N GLN A 1067 1.19 -31.00 17.38
CA GLN A 1067 2.23 -31.17 16.35
C GLN A 1067 2.56 -32.63 16.05
N ILE A 1068 2.61 -33.48 17.07
CA ILE A 1068 2.74 -34.94 16.91
C ILE A 1068 1.41 -35.52 16.36
N GLY A 1069 0.31 -34.78 16.45
CA GLY A 1069 -1.06 -35.12 16.04
C GLY A 1069 -1.27 -35.68 14.63
N GLU A 1070 -0.44 -35.29 13.64
CA GLU A 1070 -0.53 -35.90 12.31
C GLU A 1070 -0.02 -37.36 12.29
N LYS A 1071 0.69 -37.80 13.34
CA LYS A 1071 1.20 -39.16 13.55
C LYS A 1071 0.85 -39.79 14.91
N ALA A 1072 0.18 -39.07 15.81
CA ALA A 1072 -0.43 -39.57 17.04
C ALA A 1072 -1.76 -40.30 16.76
N GLU A 1073 -1.83 -41.03 15.64
CA GLU A 1073 -3.05 -41.65 15.08
C GLU A 1073 -3.52 -42.89 15.86
N THR A 1074 -2.99 -43.13 17.06
CA THR A 1074 -3.42 -44.27 17.87
C THR A 1074 -4.67 -43.90 18.66
N ASN A 1075 -5.70 -44.74 18.57
CA ASN A 1075 -6.95 -44.61 19.34
C ASN A 1075 -6.69 -44.39 20.84
N GLU A 1076 -5.56 -44.91 21.36
CA GLU A 1076 -5.16 -44.75 22.76
C GLU A 1076 -4.94 -43.28 23.17
N ILE A 1077 -4.36 -42.44 22.30
CA ILE A 1077 -4.07 -41.03 22.63
C ILE A 1077 -5.35 -40.21 22.64
N VAL A 1078 -6.19 -40.42 21.63
CA VAL A 1078 -7.53 -39.81 21.56
C VAL A 1078 -8.39 -40.23 22.73
N ASP A 1079 -8.36 -41.52 23.12
CA ASP A 1079 -9.08 -42.03 24.29
C ASP A 1079 -8.59 -41.43 25.61
N ARG A 1080 -7.27 -41.26 25.76
CA ARG A 1080 -6.70 -40.65 26.97
C ARG A 1080 -7.02 -39.15 27.07
N LEU A 1081 -6.93 -38.40 25.97
CA LEU A 1081 -7.41 -37.01 25.92
C LEU A 1081 -8.93 -36.94 26.20
N GLY A 1082 -9.68 -37.91 25.70
CA GLY A 1082 -11.10 -38.08 26.03
C GLY A 1082 -11.37 -38.34 27.52
N ASN A 1083 -10.49 -39.04 28.23
CA ASN A 1083 -10.61 -39.20 29.67
C ASN A 1083 -10.21 -37.91 30.41
N ALA A 1084 -9.26 -37.13 29.90
CA ALA A 1084 -8.87 -35.84 30.47
C ALA A 1084 -9.98 -34.78 30.38
N LEU A 1085 -10.94 -34.92 29.44
CA LEU A 1085 -12.16 -34.09 29.40
C LEU A 1085 -13.07 -34.27 30.63
N GLU A 1086 -12.90 -35.34 31.41
CA GLU A 1086 -13.69 -35.64 32.61
C GLU A 1086 -12.88 -35.41 33.90
N ASP A 1087 -11.71 -34.78 33.80
CA ASP A 1087 -10.85 -34.53 34.96
C ASP A 1087 -11.52 -33.54 35.93
N THR A 1088 -11.27 -33.73 37.23
CA THR A 1088 -11.77 -32.81 38.26
C THR A 1088 -11.23 -31.38 38.13
N ASN A 1089 -10.02 -31.22 37.57
CA ASN A 1089 -9.39 -29.93 37.37
C ASN A 1089 -9.83 -29.32 36.03
N ALA A 1090 -10.47 -28.15 36.09
CA ALA A 1090 -10.97 -27.44 34.92
C ALA A 1090 -9.85 -27.07 33.92
N VAL A 1091 -8.64 -26.79 34.41
CA VAL A 1091 -7.48 -26.48 33.55
C VAL A 1091 -7.11 -27.70 32.70
N VAL A 1092 -7.20 -28.91 33.25
CA VAL A 1092 -6.91 -30.15 32.51
C VAL A 1092 -7.95 -30.38 31.43
N ARG A 1093 -9.24 -30.15 31.75
CA ARG A 1093 -10.34 -30.24 30.78
C ARG A 1093 -10.18 -29.23 29.64
N GLU A 1094 -9.79 -28.00 29.96
CA GLU A 1094 -9.55 -26.93 29.00
C GLU A 1094 -8.48 -27.31 27.98
N HIS A 1095 -7.30 -27.72 28.48
CA HIS A 1095 -6.16 -28.12 27.66
C HIS A 1095 -6.47 -29.38 26.83
N ALA A 1096 -7.29 -30.30 27.35
CA ALA A 1096 -7.76 -31.46 26.60
C ALA A 1096 -8.66 -31.06 25.42
N CYS A 1097 -9.59 -30.10 25.62
CA CYS A 1097 -10.39 -29.53 24.52
C CYS A 1097 -9.49 -28.88 23.45
N GLU A 1098 -8.53 -28.05 23.84
CA GLU A 1098 -7.59 -27.40 22.91
C GLU A 1098 -6.80 -28.43 22.10
N ALA A 1099 -6.22 -29.44 22.76
CA ALA A 1099 -5.43 -30.48 22.10
C ALA A 1099 -6.28 -31.28 21.09
N LEU A 1100 -7.50 -31.68 21.47
CA LEU A 1100 -8.42 -32.38 20.57
C LEU A 1100 -8.83 -31.52 19.37
N GLY A 1101 -9.05 -30.22 19.57
CA GLY A 1101 -9.33 -29.27 18.49
C GLY A 1101 -8.17 -29.05 17.53
N LYS A 1102 -6.92 -29.14 18.02
CA LYS A 1102 -5.71 -29.12 17.17
C LYS A 1102 -5.49 -30.42 16.39
N ILE A 1103 -5.91 -31.56 16.94
CA ILE A 1103 -5.93 -32.85 16.22
C ILE A 1103 -7.00 -32.83 15.10
N GLY A 1104 -8.10 -32.08 15.29
CA GLY A 1104 -9.11 -31.81 14.28
C GLY A 1104 -9.95 -33.05 13.93
N GLU A 1105 -10.33 -33.20 12.65
CA GLU A 1105 -11.23 -34.27 12.17
C GLU A 1105 -10.84 -35.70 12.61
N LYS A 1106 -9.55 -35.97 12.82
CA LYS A 1106 -9.07 -37.30 13.21
C LYS A 1106 -9.46 -37.68 14.64
N ALA A 1107 -9.73 -36.70 15.51
CA ALA A 1107 -10.23 -36.93 16.87
C ALA A 1107 -11.76 -37.10 16.94
N ALA A 1108 -12.48 -36.97 15.82
CA ALA A 1108 -13.94 -36.94 15.74
C ALA A 1108 -14.61 -38.33 15.89
N THR A 1109 -14.33 -39.05 16.97
CA THR A 1109 -15.03 -40.29 17.32
C THR A 1109 -16.33 -40.00 18.07
N ASN A 1110 -17.32 -40.90 18.00
CA ASN A 1110 -18.60 -40.73 18.72
C ASN A 1110 -18.42 -40.53 20.22
N LYS A 1111 -17.48 -41.27 20.82
CA LYS A 1111 -17.17 -41.18 22.25
C LYS A 1111 -16.65 -39.78 22.62
N ILE A 1112 -15.73 -39.22 21.83
CA ILE A 1112 -15.15 -37.89 22.09
C ILE A 1112 -16.16 -36.78 21.82
N ILE A 1113 -16.92 -36.88 20.73
CA ILE A 1113 -17.97 -35.90 20.41
C ILE A 1113 -18.98 -35.80 21.56
N ASN A 1114 -19.44 -36.93 22.12
CA ASN A 1114 -20.39 -36.90 23.23
C ASN A 1114 -19.79 -36.29 24.51
N LYS A 1115 -18.50 -36.53 24.77
CA LYS A 1115 -17.80 -35.89 25.90
C LYS A 1115 -17.61 -34.38 25.68
N LEU A 1116 -17.28 -33.94 24.47
CA LEU A 1116 -17.18 -32.53 24.12
C LEU A 1116 -18.54 -31.81 24.17
N VAL A 1117 -19.62 -32.49 23.78
CA VAL A 1117 -20.99 -31.98 23.95
C VAL A 1117 -21.31 -31.75 25.43
N SER A 1118 -20.85 -32.64 26.31
CA SER A 1118 -21.01 -32.45 27.76
C SER A 1118 -20.16 -31.28 28.27
N ALA A 1119 -18.99 -31.04 27.67
CA ALA A 1119 -18.09 -29.93 28.01
C ALA A 1119 -18.58 -28.55 27.53
N LEU A 1120 -19.57 -28.49 26.62
CA LEU A 1120 -20.23 -27.23 26.25
C LEU A 1120 -20.98 -26.59 27.43
N ASP A 1121 -21.47 -27.43 28.35
CA ASP A 1121 -22.19 -27.02 29.56
C ASP A 1121 -21.26 -27.01 30.80
N ASP A 1122 -19.94 -27.00 30.60
CA ASP A 1122 -19.00 -26.96 31.72
C ASP A 1122 -19.12 -25.65 32.52
N SER A 1123 -19.04 -25.76 33.84
CA SER A 1123 -19.01 -24.62 34.77
C SER A 1123 -17.89 -23.60 34.49
N ASN A 1124 -16.83 -24.00 33.79
CA ASN A 1124 -15.71 -23.13 33.44
C ASN A 1124 -15.82 -22.62 31.98
N ASN A 1125 -15.88 -21.28 31.84
CA ASN A 1125 -16.02 -20.58 30.56
C ASN A 1125 -14.83 -20.72 29.58
N TRP A 1126 -13.68 -21.22 30.04
CA TRP A 1126 -12.59 -21.56 29.13
C TRP A 1126 -12.80 -22.96 28.54
N VAL A 1127 -13.28 -23.91 29.35
CA VAL A 1127 -13.59 -25.27 28.90
C VAL A 1127 -14.69 -25.26 27.85
N ASN A 1128 -15.77 -24.50 28.07
CA ASN A 1128 -16.86 -24.41 27.09
C ASN A 1128 -16.38 -23.77 25.76
N SER A 1129 -15.56 -22.72 25.82
CA SER A 1129 -15.02 -22.01 24.66
C SER A 1129 -14.13 -22.92 23.82
N TRP A 1130 -13.25 -23.69 24.47
CA TRP A 1130 -12.40 -24.64 23.78
C TRP A 1130 -13.18 -25.88 23.28
N ALA A 1131 -14.29 -26.24 23.92
CA ALA A 1131 -15.18 -27.30 23.42
C ALA A 1131 -15.88 -26.86 22.11
N TYR A 1132 -16.34 -25.60 22.01
CA TYR A 1132 -16.82 -25.01 20.75
C TYR A 1132 -15.73 -25.03 19.67
N PHE A 1133 -14.51 -24.59 19.99
CA PHE A 1133 -13.36 -24.64 19.09
C PHE A 1133 -13.06 -26.07 18.60
N ALA A 1134 -13.05 -27.04 19.51
CA ALA A 1134 -12.75 -28.43 19.19
C ALA A 1134 -13.80 -29.05 18.27
N LEU A 1135 -15.09 -28.87 18.56
CA LEU A 1135 -16.18 -29.34 17.71
C LEU A 1135 -16.15 -28.68 16.32
N GLY A 1136 -15.86 -27.38 16.25
CA GLY A 1136 -15.73 -26.67 14.98
C GLY A 1136 -14.59 -27.20 14.11
N ASN A 1137 -13.41 -27.44 14.69
CA ASN A 1137 -12.25 -27.96 13.94
C ASN A 1137 -12.35 -29.46 13.63
N MET A 1138 -13.31 -30.19 14.21
CA MET A 1138 -13.65 -31.55 13.82
C MET A 1138 -14.50 -31.60 12.53
N GLY A 1139 -14.97 -30.45 12.04
CA GLY A 1139 -15.65 -30.30 10.75
C GLY A 1139 -16.93 -31.13 10.62
N GLU A 1140 -17.24 -31.57 9.40
CA GLU A 1140 -18.48 -32.30 9.06
C GLU A 1140 -18.67 -33.59 9.90
N LYS A 1141 -17.58 -34.20 10.40
CA LYS A 1141 -17.68 -35.41 11.26
C LYS A 1141 -18.31 -35.14 12.63
N ALA A 1142 -18.30 -33.88 13.08
CA ALA A 1142 -18.97 -33.46 14.30
C ALA A 1142 -20.44 -33.06 14.08
N ALA A 1143 -20.93 -32.98 12.83
CA ALA A 1143 -22.30 -32.59 12.48
C ALA A 1143 -23.34 -33.69 12.78
N LYS A 1144 -23.43 -34.11 14.04
CA LYS A 1144 -24.47 -35.04 14.51
C LYS A 1144 -25.68 -34.30 15.05
N ASN A 1145 -26.86 -34.89 14.92
CA ASN A 1145 -28.12 -34.33 15.42
C ASN A 1145 -28.07 -33.90 16.91
N GLU A 1146 -27.35 -34.63 17.74
CA GLU A 1146 -27.17 -34.30 19.16
C GLU A 1146 -26.34 -33.01 19.37
N VAL A 1147 -25.25 -32.86 18.60
CA VAL A 1147 -24.40 -31.65 18.61
C VAL A 1147 -25.20 -30.45 18.11
N ILE A 1148 -25.89 -30.61 16.98
CA ILE A 1148 -26.70 -29.55 16.35
C ILE A 1148 -27.80 -29.08 17.31
N LYS A 1149 -28.54 -30.00 17.96
CA LYS A 1149 -29.57 -29.64 18.95
C LYS A 1149 -28.99 -28.86 20.13
N ARG A 1150 -27.81 -29.26 20.62
CA ARG A 1150 -27.15 -28.57 21.74
C ARG A 1150 -26.67 -27.18 21.37
N LEU A 1151 -26.03 -27.03 20.21
CA LEU A 1151 -25.62 -25.71 19.69
C LEU A 1151 -26.84 -24.79 19.47
N ALA A 1152 -27.95 -25.32 18.96
CA ALA A 1152 -29.20 -24.56 18.79
C ALA A 1152 -29.80 -24.11 20.14
N THR A 1153 -29.72 -24.95 21.16
CA THR A 1153 -30.15 -24.59 22.53
C THR A 1153 -29.25 -23.50 23.12
N ALA A 1154 -27.94 -23.59 22.90
CA ALA A 1154 -26.97 -22.60 23.37
C ALA A 1154 -27.15 -21.21 22.73
N ILE A 1155 -27.60 -21.15 21.46
CA ILE A 1155 -27.97 -19.90 20.79
C ILE A 1155 -29.11 -19.18 21.51
N SER A 1156 -30.02 -19.93 22.13
CA SER A 1156 -31.17 -19.38 22.85
C SER A 1156 -30.81 -18.85 24.24
N ASN A 1157 -29.56 -18.96 24.68
CA ASN A 1157 -29.13 -18.57 26.03
C ASN A 1157 -28.72 -17.09 26.11
N LYS A 1158 -28.88 -16.45 27.27
CA LYS A 1158 -28.76 -14.98 27.44
C LYS A 1158 -27.32 -14.42 27.39
N GLU A 1159 -26.29 -15.25 27.36
CA GLU A 1159 -24.89 -14.79 27.29
C GLU A 1159 -24.40 -14.64 25.83
N ASP A 1160 -24.08 -13.40 25.44
CA ASP A 1160 -23.66 -13.02 24.08
C ASP A 1160 -22.47 -13.84 23.54
N GLN A 1161 -21.49 -14.17 24.40
CA GLN A 1161 -20.28 -14.88 23.98
C GLN A 1161 -20.59 -16.33 23.59
N THR A 1162 -21.36 -17.04 24.41
CA THR A 1162 -21.80 -18.42 24.18
C THR A 1162 -22.63 -18.53 22.90
N ARG A 1163 -23.49 -17.53 22.65
CA ARG A 1163 -24.31 -17.44 21.43
C ARG A 1163 -23.46 -17.31 20.18
N ARG A 1164 -22.46 -16.43 20.18
CA ARG A 1164 -21.54 -16.24 19.03
C ARG A 1164 -20.72 -17.50 18.74
N GLN A 1165 -20.14 -18.11 19.78
CA GLN A 1165 -19.33 -19.32 19.63
C GLN A 1165 -20.16 -20.49 19.09
N ALA A 1166 -21.42 -20.64 19.53
CA ALA A 1166 -22.32 -21.65 18.99
C ALA A 1166 -22.64 -21.41 17.49
N CYS A 1167 -22.88 -20.17 17.08
CA CYS A 1167 -23.08 -19.80 15.67
C CYS A 1167 -21.83 -20.08 14.81
N GLU A 1168 -20.65 -19.70 15.27
CA GLU A 1168 -19.38 -19.96 14.56
C GLU A 1168 -19.08 -21.45 14.44
N THR A 1169 -19.39 -22.22 15.49
CA THR A 1169 -19.19 -23.67 15.50
C THR A 1169 -20.15 -24.35 14.51
N LEU A 1170 -21.43 -23.95 14.48
CA LEU A 1170 -22.40 -24.45 13.51
C LEU A 1170 -21.98 -24.20 12.05
N ASP A 1171 -21.35 -23.06 11.79
CA ASP A 1171 -20.80 -22.70 10.48
C ASP A 1171 -19.66 -23.65 10.08
N LYS A 1172 -18.69 -23.84 10.99
CA LYS A 1172 -17.52 -24.69 10.74
C LYS A 1172 -17.83 -26.18 10.59
N ILE A 1173 -18.86 -26.70 11.26
CA ILE A 1173 -19.26 -28.11 11.11
C ILE A 1173 -20.06 -28.38 9.83
N GLY A 1174 -20.45 -27.36 9.06
CA GLY A 1174 -20.99 -27.52 7.70
C GLY A 1174 -22.27 -28.36 7.60
N VAL A 1175 -23.34 -27.97 8.30
CA VAL A 1175 -24.62 -28.69 8.28
C VAL A 1175 -25.27 -28.63 6.89
N LYS A 1176 -25.26 -29.75 6.14
CA LYS A 1176 -25.91 -29.90 4.84
C LYS A 1176 -27.34 -30.44 5.01
N GLU A 1177 -28.32 -29.54 4.93
CA GLU A 1177 -29.77 -29.75 4.74
C GLU A 1177 -30.58 -30.60 5.75
N ASP A 1178 -31.86 -30.23 5.83
CA ASP A 1178 -33.00 -30.94 6.44
C ASP A 1178 -33.14 -30.99 7.97
N THR A 1179 -32.99 -29.84 8.62
CA THR A 1179 -33.70 -29.61 9.89
C THR A 1179 -34.52 -28.33 9.82
N ASN A 1180 -35.74 -28.43 9.29
CA ASN A 1180 -36.77 -27.39 9.47
C ASN A 1180 -36.96 -27.05 10.96
N ASP A 1181 -36.65 -27.99 11.86
CA ASP A 1181 -36.58 -27.77 13.31
C ASP A 1181 -35.45 -26.81 13.72
N LEU A 1182 -34.30 -26.79 13.02
CA LEU A 1182 -33.19 -25.87 13.28
C LEU A 1182 -33.55 -24.44 12.85
N ILE A 1183 -34.17 -24.28 11.68
CA ILE A 1183 -34.67 -22.98 11.20
C ILE A 1183 -35.72 -22.45 12.18
N ARG A 1184 -36.65 -23.30 12.66
CA ARG A 1184 -37.61 -22.93 13.69
C ARG A 1184 -36.97 -22.51 15.01
N VAL A 1185 -36.01 -23.29 15.53
CA VAL A 1185 -35.32 -22.96 16.79
C VAL A 1185 -34.49 -21.68 16.66
N LEU A 1186 -33.85 -21.45 15.51
CA LEU A 1186 -33.11 -20.21 15.23
C LEU A 1186 -34.04 -19.00 15.08
N LEU A 1187 -35.22 -19.17 14.48
CA LEU A 1187 -36.24 -18.13 14.36
C LEU A 1187 -36.90 -17.83 15.72
N ASP A 1188 -37.23 -18.85 16.53
CA ASP A 1188 -37.80 -18.68 17.87
C ASP A 1188 -36.81 -18.00 18.84
N ALA A 1189 -35.52 -18.34 18.76
CA ALA A 1189 -34.46 -17.68 19.54
C ALA A 1189 -34.25 -16.20 19.15
N SER A 1190 -34.68 -15.80 17.94
CA SER A 1190 -34.53 -14.43 17.43
C SER A 1190 -35.64 -13.47 17.87
N TYR A 1191 -36.68 -13.96 18.55
CA TYR A 1191 -37.83 -13.15 18.96
C TYR A 1191 -37.52 -12.14 20.09
N GLU A 1192 -36.44 -12.32 20.86
CA GLU A 1192 -36.04 -11.39 21.93
C GLU A 1192 -34.82 -10.51 21.55
N ASP A 1193 -35.11 -9.24 21.23
CA ASP A 1193 -34.30 -8.00 21.30
C ASP A 1193 -33.03 -7.74 20.45
N ASP A 1194 -32.50 -8.63 19.61
CA ASP A 1194 -31.32 -8.29 18.76
C ASP A 1194 -31.57 -8.33 17.23
N LEU A 1195 -31.71 -7.14 16.63
CA LEU A 1195 -31.91 -6.91 15.18
C LEU A 1195 -30.71 -7.29 14.32
N ARG A 1196 -29.48 -7.27 14.86
CA ARG A 1196 -28.24 -7.59 14.11
C ARG A 1196 -28.14 -9.10 13.85
N MET A 1197 -28.51 -9.90 14.85
CA MET A 1197 -28.54 -11.36 14.76
C MET A 1197 -29.64 -11.88 13.82
N ARG A 1198 -30.82 -11.24 13.79
CA ARG A 1198 -31.87 -11.55 12.79
C ARG A 1198 -31.33 -11.42 11.37
N TYR A 1199 -30.56 -10.37 11.12
CA TYR A 1199 -29.97 -10.14 9.80
C TYR A 1199 -28.91 -11.19 9.45
N GLU A 1200 -28.03 -11.57 10.38
CA GLU A 1200 -26.98 -12.56 10.15
C GLU A 1200 -27.52 -13.99 9.96
N VAL A 1201 -28.51 -14.41 10.75
CA VAL A 1201 -29.19 -15.71 10.60
C VAL A 1201 -29.96 -15.77 9.28
N ILE A 1202 -30.68 -14.69 8.92
CA ILE A 1202 -31.45 -14.62 7.66
C ILE A 1202 -30.53 -14.55 6.43
N GLN A 1203 -29.36 -13.90 6.52
CA GLN A 1203 -28.41 -13.86 5.41
C GLN A 1203 -27.70 -15.20 5.17
N LYS A 1204 -27.38 -15.97 6.22
CA LYS A 1204 -26.65 -17.25 6.06
C LYS A 1204 -27.51 -18.40 5.53
N PHE A 1205 -28.82 -18.41 5.80
CA PHE A 1205 -29.75 -19.44 5.25
C PHE A 1205 -30.29 -19.11 3.85
N ARG A 1206 -29.80 -18.05 3.20
CA ARG A 1206 -30.32 -17.55 1.91
C ARG A 1206 -29.73 -18.21 0.66
N PHE A 1207 -28.96 -19.30 0.81
CA PHE A 1207 -28.49 -20.11 -0.32
C PHE A 1207 -29.38 -21.34 -0.51
N GLY A 1208 -30.44 -21.17 -1.31
CA GLY A 1208 -31.27 -22.26 -1.83
C GLY A 1208 -32.70 -22.28 -1.28
N PHE A 1209 -33.68 -22.31 -2.19
CA PHE A 1209 -35.14 -22.48 -2.02
C PHE A 1209 -36.03 -21.22 -1.88
N PRO A 1210 -37.06 -21.07 -2.74
CA PRO A 1210 -38.01 -19.97 -2.69
C PRO A 1210 -39.11 -20.21 -1.63
N LEU A 1211 -39.36 -19.22 -0.77
CA LEU A 1211 -40.50 -19.19 0.13
C LEU A 1211 -41.81 -18.95 -0.65
N SER A 1212 -42.85 -19.75 -0.39
CA SER A 1212 -44.15 -19.63 -1.04
C SER A 1212 -44.87 -18.33 -0.65
N LYS A 1213 -45.53 -17.69 -1.63
CA LYS A 1213 -46.28 -16.43 -1.49
C LYS A 1213 -47.26 -16.37 -0.31
N GLU A 1214 -47.78 -17.51 0.14
CA GLU A 1214 -48.71 -17.59 1.28
C GLU A 1214 -48.06 -17.22 2.62
N PHE A 1215 -46.74 -17.36 2.77
CA PHE A 1215 -46.03 -17.02 4.02
C PHE A 1215 -45.71 -15.52 4.13
N ALA A 1216 -45.67 -14.80 3.00
CA ALA A 1216 -45.40 -13.37 2.96
C ALA A 1216 -46.62 -12.52 3.32
N SER A 1217 -47.85 -13.03 3.07
CA SER A 1217 -49.08 -12.30 3.43
C SER A 1217 -49.34 -12.30 4.94
N ASP A 1218 -48.94 -13.35 5.65
CA ASP A 1218 -49.12 -13.46 7.11
C ASP A 1218 -48.13 -12.57 7.90
N MET A 1219 -47.04 -12.11 7.27
CA MET A 1219 -46.05 -11.21 7.90
C MET A 1219 -46.33 -9.70 7.69
N GLY A 1220 -47.42 -9.33 7.01
CA GLY A 1220 -47.86 -7.93 6.93
C GLY A 1220 -46.87 -6.96 6.26
N MET A 1221 -46.03 -7.43 5.34
CA MET A 1221 -45.13 -6.57 4.58
C MET A 1221 -45.85 -5.94 3.37
N PRO A 1222 -45.73 -4.63 3.11
CA PRO A 1222 -46.34 -3.99 1.94
C PRO A 1222 -45.63 -4.44 0.66
N SER A 1223 -46.43 -4.59 -0.41
CA SER A 1223 -46.00 -5.06 -1.74
C SER A 1223 -44.90 -4.25 -2.38
#